data_AF-A0A917UKW4-F1
#
_entry.id   AF-A0A917UKW4-F1
#
_cell.length_a   1.000
_cell.length_b   1.000
_cell.length_c   1.000
_cell.angle_alpha   90.00
_cell.angle_beta   90.00
_cell.angle_gamma   90.00
#
_symmetry.space_group_name_H-M   'P 1'
#
loop_
_entity.id
_entity.type
_entity.pdbx_description
1 polymer ?
#
loop_
_entity_poly.entity_id
_entity_poly.type
_entity_poly.pdbx_seq_one_letter_code
_entity_poly.pdbx_strand_id
1 'polypeptide(L)'
;MNGETGLVGSLLAARYEVGEVLGEGGSARVYRAHDRYLDRDVAVKVVHEHLSPQDRQRFLREIRTLARLNHPGIVTVYDLGEQDGQPYFTMPLLQGGPLTVLGPLEDDPAQLGRYLTAAAFVARALHHVHASGLIHRDLTPGNILLDQSGNPRIMDFGLVALSDFSRHLTRSGVTLGTPQYMAPEQARGSGVGPASDLYALGAVLYRVACGSPPFVGDSDQSILYQHVYDLPPDPRDLNPAVPDGLAQVLLGLLAKKPEDRPLNGEALAARLGLARRDAWTVAGRSQYRGGRGRSGEQLDGPLDATRLQEVWSTRLPGEVTWPSAVLGQSTHLAVGTRSGQLCLVSGSGTLQHQLQAGDEVTAPPTFHRESVLYGAWDGLLRRARLDGRPLWSHRTRAEITGAPTVWGNLVLTSSRDGHLHAVHLETGELQWAYRAAGPVAASPLVWGGAAIVADEEGWVHALDASTGVQLWRVQLQTVHATPALAPLGPREAALLVACWPGEVHALHLGIQNGHARTLPEPLLWTYDMEDELWAAPAVSGSTVVVAGWGGRVRALSLRGGDDLWERQLGGRITASPVIAGGQVYLATEDGELCVLSLKSGRVIWETRVPVGIQATPLVSGGALYVAFMDGTLKAYRSLDER
;
A
#
# COMPACT_ATOMS: atom_id res chain seq x y z
N MET A 1 38.81 36.61 -23.67
CA MET A 1 38.71 35.14 -23.57
C MET A 1 39.62 34.70 -22.43
N ASN A 2 39.05 34.41 -21.24
CA ASN A 2 39.67 33.67 -20.14
C ASN A 2 38.48 33.13 -19.32
N GLY A 3 37.86 32.06 -19.82
CA GLY A 3 36.69 31.44 -19.20
C GLY A 3 37.10 30.47 -18.09
N GLU A 4 36.60 30.73 -16.89
CA GLU A 4 35.92 29.73 -16.03
C GLU A 4 36.60 28.37 -15.79
N THR A 5 37.84 28.32 -15.33
CA THR A 5 38.49 27.06 -14.87
C THR A 5 38.60 26.90 -13.35
N GLY A 6 38.13 27.86 -12.53
CA GLY A 6 38.06 27.73 -11.08
C GLY A 6 39.36 27.24 -10.42
N LEU A 7 39.25 26.41 -9.37
CA LEU A 7 40.38 25.74 -8.70
C LEU A 7 40.84 24.45 -9.40
N VAL A 8 40.28 24.10 -10.57
CA VAL A 8 40.55 22.82 -11.24
C VAL A 8 42.03 22.72 -11.64
N GLY A 9 42.68 21.62 -11.28
CA GLY A 9 44.11 21.38 -11.52
C GLY A 9 45.05 22.07 -10.52
N SER A 10 44.52 22.76 -9.51
CA SER A 10 45.30 23.38 -8.43
C SER A 10 45.52 22.44 -7.25
N LEU A 11 46.50 22.77 -6.41
CA LEU A 11 46.75 22.08 -5.13
C LEU A 11 46.25 22.95 -3.97
N LEU A 12 45.08 22.63 -3.44
CA LEU A 12 44.46 23.36 -2.33
C LEU A 12 45.11 22.97 -1.00
N ALA A 13 45.48 23.97 -0.20
CA ALA A 13 46.17 23.90 1.09
C ALA A 13 47.41 22.99 1.08
N ALA A 14 48.12 22.95 -0.06
CA ALA A 14 49.27 22.07 -0.30
C ALA A 14 48.98 20.57 -0.08
N ARG A 15 47.71 20.15 -0.07
CA ARG A 15 47.28 18.79 0.30
C ARG A 15 46.29 18.16 -0.66
N TYR A 16 45.30 18.92 -1.13
CA TYR A 16 44.19 18.40 -1.91
C TYR A 16 44.39 18.74 -3.39
N GLU A 17 44.63 17.73 -4.23
CA GLU A 17 44.72 17.91 -5.68
C GLU A 17 43.31 18.04 -6.25
N VAL A 18 42.94 19.25 -6.66
CA VAL A 18 41.57 19.56 -7.09
C VAL A 18 41.36 19.11 -8.53
N GLY A 19 40.39 18.21 -8.72
CA GLY A 19 39.96 17.71 -10.02
C GLY A 19 38.71 18.43 -10.53
N GLU A 20 37.78 17.67 -11.11
CA GLU A 20 36.57 18.17 -11.75
C GLU A 20 35.57 18.82 -10.77
N VAL A 21 34.73 19.72 -11.30
CA VAL A 21 33.61 20.31 -10.55
C VAL A 21 32.47 19.29 -10.46
N LEU A 22 32.00 19.00 -9.24
CA LEU A 22 30.88 18.11 -8.97
C LEU A 22 29.53 18.85 -8.92
N GLY A 23 29.55 20.13 -8.55
CA GLY A 23 28.36 20.96 -8.49
C GLY A 23 28.67 22.40 -8.10
N GLU A 24 27.78 23.31 -8.46
CA GLU A 24 27.88 24.73 -8.15
C GLU A 24 26.55 25.24 -7.61
N GLY A 25 26.58 25.93 -6.48
CA GLY A 25 25.43 26.58 -5.87
C GLY A 25 25.70 28.07 -5.60
N GLY A 26 24.68 28.78 -5.12
CA GLY A 26 24.75 30.23 -4.89
C GLY A 26 25.77 30.69 -3.84
N SER A 27 26.22 29.82 -2.94
CA SER A 27 27.15 30.14 -1.85
C SER A 27 28.49 29.39 -1.89
N ALA A 28 28.60 28.33 -2.69
CA ALA A 28 29.79 27.50 -2.75
C ALA A 28 29.88 26.70 -4.06
N ARG A 29 31.09 26.26 -4.40
CA ARG A 29 31.38 25.30 -5.46
C ARG A 29 31.99 24.03 -4.87
N VAL A 30 31.57 22.86 -5.38
CA VAL A 30 32.02 21.54 -4.91
C VAL A 30 32.89 20.90 -5.99
N TYR A 31 34.07 20.43 -5.59
CA TYR A 31 35.03 19.78 -6.46
C TYR A 31 35.31 18.36 -5.98
N ARG A 32 35.64 17.46 -6.91
CA ARG A 32 36.35 16.23 -6.58
C ARG A 32 37.80 16.60 -6.31
N ALA A 33 38.41 16.04 -5.27
CA ALA A 33 39.83 16.20 -5.04
C ALA A 33 40.46 14.91 -4.51
N HIS A 34 41.77 14.77 -4.68
CA HIS A 34 42.55 13.69 -4.11
C HIS A 34 43.34 14.21 -2.90
N ASP A 35 43.09 13.64 -1.72
CA ASP A 35 43.84 13.93 -0.49
C ASP A 35 45.16 13.17 -0.51
N ARG A 36 46.26 13.87 -0.83
CA ARG A 36 47.59 13.27 -0.97
C ARG A 36 48.16 12.67 0.32
N TYR A 37 47.68 13.13 1.47
CA TYR A 37 48.21 12.69 2.76
C TYR A 37 47.55 11.39 3.22
N LEU A 38 46.27 11.22 2.92
CA LEU A 38 45.50 10.02 3.27
C LEU A 38 45.26 9.08 2.08
N ASP A 39 45.77 9.44 0.90
CA ASP A 39 45.68 8.69 -0.37
C ASP A 39 44.24 8.25 -0.69
N ARG A 40 43.33 9.22 -0.73
CA ARG A 40 41.90 8.97 -0.97
C ARG A 40 41.20 10.12 -1.69
N ASP A 41 40.17 9.79 -2.44
CA ASP A 41 39.29 10.78 -3.06
C ASP A 41 38.30 11.38 -2.04
N VAL A 42 38.12 12.69 -2.11
CA VAL A 42 37.22 13.48 -1.26
C VAL A 42 36.42 14.46 -2.12
N ALA A 43 35.29 14.91 -1.59
CA ALA A 43 34.61 16.10 -2.10
C ALA A 43 35.08 17.32 -1.28
N VAL A 44 35.45 18.40 -1.98
CA VAL A 44 35.89 19.67 -1.38
C VAL A 44 34.87 20.74 -1.72
N LYS A 45 34.22 21.31 -0.70
CA LYS A 45 33.28 22.41 -0.87
C LYS A 45 33.97 23.71 -0.50
N VAL A 46 34.11 24.60 -1.48
CA VAL A 46 34.78 25.89 -1.36
C VAL A 46 33.75 26.99 -1.44
N VAL A 47 33.75 27.89 -0.47
CA VAL A 47 32.80 29.00 -0.36
C VAL A 47 33.17 30.12 -1.33
N HIS A 48 32.21 30.75 -2.00
CA HIS A 48 32.51 31.87 -2.91
C HIS A 48 33.15 33.06 -2.16
N GLU A 49 34.13 33.72 -2.78
CA GLU A 49 34.87 34.85 -2.19
C GLU A 49 33.98 36.05 -1.80
N HIS A 50 32.82 36.19 -2.43
CA HIS A 50 31.94 37.37 -2.34
C HIS A 50 30.99 37.36 -1.12
N LEU A 51 31.09 36.37 -0.22
CA LEU A 51 30.23 36.29 0.95
C LEU A 51 30.61 37.32 2.03
N SER A 52 29.61 37.90 2.69
CA SER A 52 29.85 38.89 3.74
C SER A 52 30.60 38.28 4.93
N PRO A 53 31.35 39.07 5.72
CA PRO A 53 32.04 38.55 6.91
C PRO A 53 31.10 37.89 7.93
N GLN A 54 29.85 38.36 8.04
CA GLN A 54 28.83 37.79 8.93
C GLN A 54 28.38 36.41 8.44
N ASP A 55 28.13 36.29 7.14
CA ASP A 55 27.75 35.05 6.49
C ASP A 55 28.85 33.99 6.61
N ARG A 56 30.10 34.42 6.45
CA ARG A 56 31.28 33.59 6.61
C ARG A 56 31.44 33.05 8.04
N GLN A 57 31.23 33.88 9.07
CA GLN A 57 31.27 33.43 10.46
C GLN A 57 30.13 32.45 10.79
N ARG A 58 28.94 32.67 10.24
CA ARG A 58 27.78 31.79 10.41
C ARG A 58 28.02 30.43 9.73
N PHE A 59 28.54 30.43 8.50
CA PHE A 59 28.97 29.24 7.76
C PHE A 59 29.96 28.38 8.57
N LEU A 60 31.01 29.00 9.11
CA LEU A 60 32.00 28.29 9.94
C LEU A 60 31.38 27.69 11.21
N ARG A 61 30.41 28.38 11.83
CA ARG A 61 29.68 27.88 13.00
C ARG A 61 28.81 26.66 12.64
N GLU A 62 28.12 26.70 11.51
CA GLU A 62 27.29 25.59 11.04
C GLU A 62 28.13 24.35 10.75
N ILE A 63 29.25 24.48 10.02
CA ILE A 63 30.16 23.35 9.77
C ILE A 63 30.69 22.76 11.07
N ARG A 64 31.12 23.59 12.02
CA ARG A 64 31.59 23.10 13.32
C ARG A 64 30.51 22.36 14.10
N THR A 65 29.25 22.70 13.87
CA THR A 65 28.12 22.01 14.48
C THR A 65 27.86 20.68 13.78
N LEU A 66 27.91 20.64 12.45
CA LEU A 66 27.82 19.42 11.65
C LEU A 66 28.96 18.44 11.93
N ALA A 67 30.18 18.93 12.09
CA ALA A 67 31.35 18.13 12.42
C ALA A 67 31.24 17.42 13.78
N ARG A 68 30.32 17.86 14.65
CA ARG A 68 30.04 17.20 15.95
C ARG A 68 28.97 16.13 15.86
N LEU A 69 28.21 16.08 14.76
CA LEU A 69 27.20 15.03 14.55
C LEU A 69 27.90 13.74 14.16
N ASN A 70 27.60 12.67 14.89
CA ASN A 70 28.08 11.33 14.58
C ASN A 70 26.90 10.40 14.35
N HIS A 71 26.52 10.22 13.09
CA HIS A 71 25.45 9.32 12.69
C HIS A 71 25.71 8.76 11.28
N PRO A 72 25.49 7.46 11.03
CA PRO A 72 25.75 6.84 9.73
C PRO A 72 24.82 7.33 8.61
N GLY A 73 23.81 8.15 8.90
CA GLY A 73 22.97 8.80 7.89
C GLY A 73 23.28 10.26 7.64
N ILE A 74 24.36 10.79 8.20
CA ILE A 74 24.78 12.18 8.05
C ILE A 74 26.19 12.18 7.44
N VAL A 75 26.44 13.05 6.47
CA VAL A 75 27.79 13.20 5.90
C VAL A 75 28.72 13.81 6.95
N THR A 76 29.81 13.10 7.23
CA THR A 76 30.85 13.57 8.16
C THR A 76 31.78 14.57 7.48
N VAL A 77 32.09 15.65 8.19
CA VAL A 77 33.13 16.60 7.77
C VAL A 77 34.49 16.01 8.15
N TYR A 78 35.38 15.83 7.18
CA TYR A 78 36.73 15.31 7.40
C TYR A 78 37.71 16.38 7.84
N ASP A 79 37.65 17.56 7.21
CA ASP A 79 38.55 18.67 7.49
C ASP A 79 37.86 20.00 7.22
N LEU A 80 38.31 21.05 7.92
CA LEU A 80 37.87 22.43 7.75
C LEU A 80 39.12 23.32 7.72
N GLY A 81 39.32 24.01 6.60
CA GLY A 81 40.48 24.86 6.38
C GLY A 81 40.14 26.19 5.73
N GLU A 82 41.18 26.97 5.49
CA GLU A 82 41.13 28.26 4.83
C GLU A 82 42.38 28.43 3.97
N GLN A 83 42.19 28.88 2.73
CA GLN A 83 43.27 29.29 1.85
C GLN A 83 42.92 30.64 1.23
N ASP A 84 43.86 31.59 1.25
CA ASP A 84 43.70 32.92 0.64
C ASP A 84 42.43 33.66 1.11
N GLY A 85 42.02 33.44 2.36
CA GLY A 85 40.80 34.03 2.92
C GLY A 85 39.51 33.29 2.57
N GLN A 86 39.59 32.22 1.78
CA GLN A 86 38.47 31.42 1.32
C GLN A 86 38.33 30.14 2.17
N PRO A 87 37.25 29.98 2.95
CA PRO A 87 37.04 28.78 3.74
C PRO A 87 36.61 27.61 2.85
N TYR A 88 37.11 26.43 3.17
CA TYR A 88 36.73 25.18 2.52
C TYR A 88 36.56 24.07 3.56
N PHE A 89 35.77 23.07 3.24
CA PHE A 89 35.72 21.85 4.02
C PHE A 89 35.71 20.62 3.11
N THR A 90 36.18 19.50 3.66
CA THR A 90 36.24 18.23 2.94
C THR A 90 35.28 17.20 3.53
N MET A 91 34.75 16.34 2.68
CA MET A 91 33.78 15.31 3.05
C MET A 91 33.96 14.07 2.16
N PRO A 92 33.43 12.90 2.56
CA PRO A 92 33.47 11.71 1.71
C PRO A 92 32.85 11.97 0.34
N LEU A 93 33.49 11.46 -0.71
CA LEU A 93 32.92 11.46 -2.06
C LEU A 93 31.85 10.35 -2.17
N LEU A 94 30.59 10.74 -2.33
CA LEU A 94 29.47 9.80 -2.42
C LEU A 94 29.19 9.40 -3.88
N GLN A 95 29.40 8.12 -4.20
CA GLN A 95 29.36 7.61 -5.58
C GLN A 95 28.02 6.96 -5.96
N GLY A 96 27.11 6.71 -5.02
CA GLY A 96 25.84 6.02 -5.26
C GLY A 96 24.74 6.91 -5.88
N GLY A 97 25.03 8.19 -6.12
CA GLY A 97 24.08 9.15 -6.70
C GLY A 97 22.98 9.60 -5.72
N PRO A 98 22.02 10.43 -6.17
CA PRO A 98 20.92 10.91 -5.34
C PRO A 98 19.90 9.81 -5.01
N LEU A 99 19.13 9.98 -3.93
CA LEU A 99 18.11 9.03 -3.49
C LEU A 99 17.10 8.66 -4.60
N THR A 100 16.91 9.53 -5.59
CA THR A 100 16.04 9.30 -6.75
C THR A 100 16.41 8.08 -7.57
N VAL A 101 17.64 7.57 -7.50
CA VAL A 101 18.02 6.31 -8.19
C VAL A 101 17.26 5.08 -7.67
N LEU A 102 16.60 5.19 -6.50
CA LEU A 102 15.77 4.12 -5.96
C LEU A 102 14.38 4.04 -6.60
N GLY A 103 14.03 4.98 -7.47
CA GLY A 103 12.74 5.02 -8.16
C GLY A 103 12.82 5.65 -9.57
N PRO A 104 11.68 5.89 -10.25
CA PRO A 104 10.29 5.65 -9.82
C PRO A 104 10.06 4.21 -9.38
N LEU A 105 9.12 3.99 -8.46
CA LEU A 105 8.80 2.63 -8.03
C LEU A 105 8.15 1.87 -9.19
N GLU A 106 8.64 0.67 -9.44
CA GLU A 106 7.98 -0.32 -10.29
C GLU A 106 7.35 -1.39 -9.40
N ASP A 107 6.60 -2.32 -9.99
CA ASP A 107 6.07 -3.50 -9.29
C ASP A 107 7.20 -4.52 -8.99
N ASP A 108 8.21 -4.06 -8.26
CA ASP A 108 9.37 -4.83 -7.78
C ASP A 108 9.46 -4.74 -6.25
N PRO A 109 9.09 -5.81 -5.52
CA PRO A 109 9.21 -5.87 -4.07
C PRO A 109 10.63 -5.60 -3.53
N ALA A 110 11.67 -5.95 -4.31
CA ALA A 110 13.05 -5.70 -3.90
C ALA A 110 13.38 -4.20 -3.97
N GLN A 111 12.99 -3.51 -5.05
CA GLN A 111 13.10 -2.05 -5.15
C GLN A 111 12.31 -1.34 -4.06
N LEU A 112 11.05 -1.73 -3.85
CA LEU A 112 10.22 -1.18 -2.78
C LEU A 112 10.86 -1.41 -1.40
N GLY A 113 11.43 -2.60 -1.16
CA GLY A 113 12.17 -2.92 0.05
C GLY A 113 13.40 -2.03 0.27
N ARG A 114 14.20 -1.78 -0.79
CA ARG A 114 15.34 -0.85 -0.76
C ARG A 114 14.87 0.57 -0.47
N TYR A 115 13.85 1.04 -1.19
CA TYR A 115 13.25 2.35 -1.02
C TYR A 115 12.74 2.57 0.42
N LEU A 116 11.93 1.65 0.96
CA LEU A 116 11.38 1.77 2.32
C LEU A 116 12.48 1.70 3.39
N THR A 117 13.50 0.89 3.17
CA THR A 117 14.65 0.79 4.08
C THR A 117 15.47 2.09 4.08
N ALA A 118 15.75 2.65 2.89
CA ALA A 118 16.43 3.93 2.75
C ALA A 118 15.61 5.06 3.37
N ALA A 119 14.31 5.14 3.08
CA ALA A 119 13.40 6.14 3.65
C ALA A 119 13.37 6.10 5.18
N ALA A 120 13.28 4.90 5.78
CA ALA A 120 13.30 4.74 7.23
C ALA A 120 14.66 5.14 7.83
N PHE A 121 15.75 4.91 7.11
CA PHE A 121 17.09 5.31 7.53
C PHE A 121 17.27 6.83 7.51
N VAL A 122 16.83 7.50 6.44
CA VAL A 122 16.82 8.98 6.35
C VAL A 122 15.98 9.59 7.45
N ALA A 123 14.80 9.02 7.73
CA ALA A 123 13.93 9.48 8.81
C ALA A 123 14.63 9.44 10.19
N ARG A 124 15.34 8.35 10.51
CA ARG A 124 16.15 8.26 11.75
C ARG A 124 17.33 9.24 11.77
N ALA A 125 17.98 9.45 10.62
CA ALA A 125 19.05 10.43 10.51
C ALA A 125 18.54 11.86 10.77
N LEU A 126 17.39 12.24 10.22
CA LEU A 126 16.74 13.53 10.54
C LEU A 126 16.35 13.60 12.01
N HIS A 127 15.85 12.52 12.61
CA HIS A 127 15.54 12.51 14.04
C HIS A 127 16.77 12.84 14.89
N HIS A 128 17.94 12.27 14.58
CA HIS A 128 19.20 12.55 15.27
C HIS A 128 19.62 14.03 15.13
N VAL A 129 19.43 14.62 13.95
CA VAL A 129 19.66 16.05 13.68
C VAL A 129 18.76 16.90 14.57
N HIS A 130 17.46 16.61 14.56
CA HIS A 130 16.46 17.35 15.34
C HIS A 130 16.68 17.23 16.85
N ALA A 131 17.07 16.05 17.34
CA ALA A 131 17.42 15.82 18.74
C ALA A 131 18.67 16.61 19.17
N SER A 132 19.54 16.95 18.22
CA SER A 132 20.71 17.80 18.44
C SER A 132 20.39 19.31 18.33
N GLY A 133 19.11 19.68 18.19
CA GLY A 133 18.64 21.06 18.10
C GLY A 133 18.83 21.71 16.74
N LEU A 134 19.10 20.92 15.69
CA LEU A 134 19.30 21.40 14.32
C LEU A 134 18.08 21.14 13.46
N ILE A 135 17.91 21.95 12.41
CA ILE A 135 16.84 21.81 11.41
C ILE A 135 17.52 21.97 10.05
N HIS A 136 17.21 21.09 9.10
CA HIS A 136 17.83 21.06 7.78
C HIS A 136 17.39 22.23 6.88
N ARG A 137 16.08 22.54 6.85
CA ARG A 137 15.43 23.67 6.15
C ARG A 137 15.40 23.63 4.62
N ASP A 138 16.31 22.91 3.98
CA ASP A 138 16.37 22.80 2.51
C ASP A 138 16.58 21.34 2.06
N LEU A 139 15.72 20.42 2.51
CA LEU A 139 15.87 19.02 2.16
C LEU A 139 15.36 18.77 0.73
N THR A 140 16.23 18.29 -0.14
CA THR A 140 15.95 18.03 -1.57
C THR A 140 16.54 16.68 -1.99
N PRO A 141 16.21 16.14 -3.18
CA PRO A 141 16.82 14.90 -3.65
C PRO A 141 18.35 14.97 -3.80
N GLY A 142 18.89 16.15 -4.13
CA GLY A 142 20.33 16.37 -4.23
C GLY A 142 21.06 16.37 -2.89
N ASN A 143 20.33 16.60 -1.80
CA ASN A 143 20.87 16.64 -0.43
C ASN A 143 20.78 15.29 0.30
N ILE A 144 20.27 14.25 -0.38
CA ILE A 144 20.24 12.87 0.13
C ILE A 144 20.93 11.99 -0.91
N LEU A 145 22.21 11.69 -0.68
CA LEU A 145 23.03 10.89 -1.59
C LEU A 145 23.27 9.50 -1.04
N LEU A 146 23.46 8.51 -1.90
CA LEU A 146 23.81 7.15 -1.54
C LEU A 146 25.34 6.97 -1.51
N ASP A 147 25.84 6.26 -0.52
CA ASP A 147 27.22 5.76 -0.53
C ASP A 147 27.38 4.55 -1.46
N GLN A 148 28.62 4.03 -1.60
CA GLN A 148 28.90 2.86 -2.45
C GLN A 148 28.13 1.60 -2.03
N SER A 149 27.70 1.52 -0.77
CA SER A 149 26.88 0.42 -0.25
C SER A 149 25.37 0.66 -0.42
N GLY A 150 24.98 1.78 -1.04
CA GLY A 150 23.59 2.15 -1.24
C GLY A 150 22.91 2.74 -0.02
N ASN A 151 23.65 3.10 1.05
CA ASN A 151 23.05 3.71 2.24
C ASN A 151 22.91 5.23 2.06
N PRO A 152 21.76 5.81 2.41
CA PRO A 152 21.54 7.24 2.23
C PRO A 152 22.25 8.07 3.30
N ARG A 153 22.81 9.20 2.86
CA ARG A 153 23.53 10.19 3.65
C ARG A 153 22.93 11.56 3.38
N ILE A 154 22.51 12.24 4.44
CA ILE A 154 22.03 13.60 4.41
C ILE A 154 23.24 14.54 4.42
N MET A 155 23.25 15.50 3.50
CA MET A 155 24.26 16.54 3.39
C MET A 155 23.62 17.92 3.25
N ASP A 156 24.45 18.96 3.32
CA ASP A 156 24.04 20.34 3.02
C ASP A 156 22.88 20.85 3.88
N PHE A 157 23.03 20.71 5.20
CA PHE A 157 22.16 21.34 6.18
C PHE A 157 22.18 22.86 6.01
N GLY A 158 21.14 23.37 5.37
CA GLY A 158 20.66 24.73 5.50
C GLY A 158 21.72 25.81 5.62
N LEU A 159 22.73 25.81 4.74
CA LEU A 159 23.65 26.95 4.52
C LEU A 159 22.91 28.18 3.93
N VAL A 160 21.59 28.27 4.13
CA VAL A 160 20.63 29.22 3.56
C VAL A 160 19.90 29.97 4.69
N ALA A 161 20.48 30.00 5.90
CA ALA A 161 20.29 31.11 6.82
C ALA A 161 21.16 32.34 6.45
N LEU A 162 21.62 32.41 5.19
CA LEU A 162 22.40 33.50 4.59
C LEU A 162 21.58 34.76 4.28
N SER A 163 20.35 34.86 4.78
CA SER A 163 19.63 36.11 4.70
C SER A 163 18.65 36.23 5.87
N ASP A 164 18.94 37.15 6.79
CA ASP A 164 17.93 37.75 7.68
C ASP A 164 16.91 38.63 6.89
N PHE A 165 16.77 38.41 5.57
CA PHE A 165 15.88 39.09 4.64
C PHE A 165 14.58 38.32 4.34
N SER A 166 14.18 37.39 5.21
CA SER A 166 12.93 36.62 5.06
C SER A 166 11.66 37.48 5.09
N ARG A 167 11.73 38.79 5.39
CA ARG A 167 10.59 39.72 5.31
C ARG A 167 10.52 40.59 4.06
N HIS A 168 11.57 40.65 3.23
CA HIS A 168 11.64 41.65 2.14
C HIS A 168 11.87 41.10 0.73
N LEU A 169 12.30 39.83 0.55
CA LEU A 169 12.60 39.30 -0.79
C LEU A 169 11.39 38.77 -1.60
N THR A 170 10.23 38.58 -0.99
CA THR A 170 8.98 38.28 -1.74
C THR A 170 8.56 39.44 -2.65
N ARG A 171 9.16 40.63 -2.53
CA ARG A 171 8.90 41.81 -3.37
C ARG A 171 9.72 41.87 -4.66
N SER A 172 10.78 41.07 -4.81
CA SER A 172 11.69 41.13 -5.98
C SER A 172 11.60 39.90 -6.91
N GLY A 173 10.67 38.97 -6.67
CA GLY A 173 10.41 37.84 -7.56
C GLY A 173 11.46 36.72 -7.56
N VAL A 174 12.45 36.75 -6.65
CA VAL A 174 13.47 35.70 -6.51
C VAL A 174 13.11 34.81 -5.32
N THR A 175 12.70 33.57 -5.59
CA THR A 175 12.41 32.57 -4.56
C THR A 175 13.72 31.99 -4.01
N LEU A 176 13.86 31.97 -2.68
CA LEU A 176 15.00 31.32 -2.01
C LEU A 176 14.64 29.84 -1.72
N GLY A 177 15.43 28.91 -2.26
CA GLY A 177 15.25 27.45 -2.10
C GLY A 177 14.64 26.78 -3.33
N THR A 178 14.33 25.48 -3.22
CA THR A 178 13.68 24.71 -4.31
C THR A 178 12.17 24.59 -4.05
N PRO A 179 11.30 25.35 -4.74
CA PRO A 179 9.87 25.45 -4.41
C PRO A 179 9.14 24.11 -4.33
N GLN A 180 9.57 23.12 -5.13
CA GLN A 180 8.97 21.78 -5.25
C GLN A 180 8.99 20.94 -3.95
N TYR A 181 9.80 21.32 -2.95
CA TYR A 181 9.95 20.57 -1.70
C TYR A 181 9.67 21.43 -0.47
N MET A 182 9.25 22.68 -0.65
CA MET A 182 9.12 23.65 0.44
C MET A 182 7.87 23.36 1.29
N ALA A 183 8.01 23.40 2.62
CA ALA A 183 6.87 23.22 3.51
C ALA A 183 5.90 24.42 3.46
N PRO A 184 4.59 24.22 3.70
CA PRO A 184 3.59 25.30 3.69
C PRO A 184 3.93 26.45 4.63
N GLU A 185 4.44 26.14 5.82
CA GLU A 185 4.84 27.14 6.80
C GLU A 185 6.09 27.92 6.37
N GLN A 186 7.00 27.30 5.61
CA GLN A 186 8.16 27.98 5.03
C GLN A 186 7.72 28.93 3.91
N ALA A 187 6.83 28.47 3.02
CA ALA A 187 6.26 29.28 1.95
C ALA A 187 5.51 30.52 2.46
N ARG A 188 4.87 30.42 3.63
CA ARG A 188 4.18 31.54 4.31
C ARG A 188 5.12 32.46 5.09
N GLY A 189 6.41 32.13 5.24
CA GLY A 189 7.35 32.86 6.09
C GLY A 189 7.06 32.72 7.59
N SER A 190 6.32 31.67 7.97
CA SER A 190 6.07 31.27 9.36
C SER A 190 7.21 30.40 9.91
N GLY A 191 7.35 30.33 11.24
CA GLY A 191 8.50 29.69 11.89
C GLY A 191 8.76 28.25 11.40
N VAL A 192 10.00 27.97 11.01
CA VAL A 192 10.45 26.68 10.48
C VAL A 192 10.88 25.75 11.61
N GLY A 193 10.45 24.48 11.58
CA GLY A 193 10.70 23.50 12.64
C GLY A 193 11.04 22.10 12.11
N PRO A 194 11.25 21.11 13.00
CA PRO A 194 11.43 19.70 12.64
C PRO A 194 10.35 19.15 11.70
N ALA A 195 9.10 19.57 11.89
CA ALA A 195 7.98 19.18 11.05
C ALA A 195 8.08 19.68 9.60
N SER A 196 8.81 20.79 9.37
CA SER A 196 9.08 21.32 8.03
C SER A 196 10.03 20.41 7.24
N ASP A 197 11.06 19.89 7.90
CA ASP A 197 11.97 18.91 7.29
C ASP A 197 11.26 17.59 6.96
N LEU A 198 10.32 17.16 7.82
CA LEU A 198 9.51 15.96 7.55
C LEU A 198 8.61 16.15 6.33
N TYR A 199 8.03 17.34 6.15
CA TYR A 199 7.26 17.66 4.95
C TYR A 199 8.14 17.61 3.69
N ALA A 200 9.31 18.24 3.73
CA ALA A 200 10.27 18.23 2.63
C ALA A 200 10.73 16.80 2.30
N LEU A 201 10.99 15.97 3.32
CA LEU A 201 11.26 14.54 3.14
C LEU A 201 10.09 13.84 2.47
N GLY A 202 8.85 14.14 2.85
CA GLY A 202 7.64 13.64 2.20
C GLY A 202 7.61 13.97 0.71
N ALA A 203 7.92 15.20 0.32
CA ALA A 203 7.97 15.62 -1.08
C ALA A 203 9.10 14.92 -1.86
N VAL A 204 10.28 14.73 -1.25
CA VAL A 204 11.38 13.97 -1.85
C VAL A 204 10.99 12.52 -2.05
N LEU A 205 10.47 11.85 -1.01
CA LEU A 205 10.04 10.46 -1.06
C LEU A 205 8.90 10.25 -2.07
N TYR A 206 7.95 11.19 -2.15
CA TYR A 206 6.91 11.20 -3.17
C TYR A 206 7.51 11.24 -4.58
N ARG A 207 8.50 12.11 -4.82
CA ARG A 207 9.20 12.16 -6.10
C ARG A 207 9.91 10.86 -6.44
N VAL A 208 10.61 10.25 -5.49
CA VAL A 208 11.25 8.95 -5.72
C VAL A 208 10.19 7.87 -5.98
N ALA A 209 9.05 7.90 -5.29
CA ALA A 209 7.99 6.93 -5.48
C ALA A 209 7.32 7.08 -6.85
N CYS A 210 6.94 8.29 -7.25
CA CYS A 210 6.08 8.56 -8.41
C CYS A 210 6.85 8.99 -9.66
N GLY A 211 8.14 9.32 -9.55
CA GLY A 211 8.93 9.93 -10.63
C GLY A 211 8.74 11.44 -10.81
N SER A 212 7.70 12.02 -10.19
CA SER A 212 7.38 13.45 -10.20
C SER A 212 7.16 13.96 -8.78
N PRO A 213 7.56 15.21 -8.43
CA PRO A 213 7.18 15.84 -7.17
C PRO A 213 5.65 15.97 -7.05
N PRO A 214 5.11 16.15 -5.83
CA PRO A 214 3.66 16.20 -5.61
C PRO A 214 2.97 17.39 -6.30
N PHE A 215 3.70 18.48 -6.53
CA PHE A 215 3.19 19.71 -7.14
C PHE A 215 4.12 20.18 -8.25
N VAL A 216 3.52 20.57 -9.38
CA VAL A 216 4.19 21.05 -10.58
C VAL A 216 3.41 22.26 -11.09
N GLY A 217 4.10 23.29 -11.56
CA GLY A 217 3.47 24.49 -12.10
C GLY A 217 4.43 25.32 -12.93
N ASP A 218 3.88 26.24 -13.71
CA ASP A 218 4.63 27.05 -14.69
C ASP A 218 5.47 28.16 -14.04
N SER A 219 5.35 28.35 -12.72
CA SER A 219 6.15 29.30 -11.95
C SER A 219 6.31 28.86 -10.49
N ASP A 220 7.37 29.33 -9.85
CA ASP A 220 7.62 29.10 -8.42
C ASP A 220 6.43 29.52 -7.55
N GLN A 221 5.79 30.65 -7.88
CA GLN A 221 4.64 31.15 -7.14
C GLN A 221 3.44 30.21 -7.24
N SER A 222 3.22 29.59 -8.41
CA SER A 222 2.19 28.56 -8.60
C SER A 222 2.47 27.33 -7.74
N ILE A 223 3.71 26.85 -7.73
CA ILE A 223 4.11 25.68 -6.93
C ILE A 223 3.96 25.97 -5.43
N LEU A 224 4.42 27.14 -4.96
CA LEU A 224 4.25 27.56 -3.57
C LEU A 224 2.78 27.66 -3.17
N TYR A 225 1.91 28.18 -4.06
CA TYR A 225 0.47 28.21 -3.83
C TYR A 225 -0.10 26.80 -3.62
N GLN A 226 0.25 25.84 -4.48
CA GLN A 226 -0.20 24.46 -4.37
C GLN A 226 0.27 23.80 -3.05
N HIS A 227 1.53 24.03 -2.66
CA HIS A 227 2.03 23.58 -1.36
C HIS A 227 1.21 24.16 -0.20
N VAL A 228 0.76 25.40 -0.31
CA VAL A 228 0.03 26.09 0.77
C VAL A 228 -1.46 25.72 0.82
N TYR A 229 -2.12 25.52 -0.32
CA TYR A 229 -3.59 25.46 -0.41
C TYR A 229 -4.14 24.15 -0.99
N ASP A 230 -3.47 23.54 -1.96
CA ASP A 230 -4.03 22.39 -2.70
C ASP A 230 -3.72 21.06 -2.03
N LEU A 231 -4.64 20.10 -2.09
CA LEU A 231 -4.34 18.75 -1.58
C LEU A 231 -3.33 18.06 -2.51
N PRO A 232 -2.32 17.35 -1.96
CA PRO A 232 -1.40 16.58 -2.80
C PRO A 232 -2.18 15.49 -3.55
N PRO A 233 -1.89 15.27 -4.85
CA PRO A 233 -2.46 14.14 -5.59
C PRO A 233 -2.15 12.82 -4.89
N ASP A 234 -3.06 11.85 -4.97
CA ASP A 234 -2.78 10.52 -4.44
C ASP A 234 -1.62 9.90 -5.24
N PRO A 235 -0.53 9.46 -4.58
CA PRO A 235 0.62 8.91 -5.29
C PRO A 235 0.27 7.69 -6.15
N ARG A 236 -0.82 6.98 -5.82
CA ARG A 236 -1.32 5.82 -6.58
C ARG A 236 -1.93 6.20 -7.93
N ASP A 237 -2.42 7.43 -8.06
CA ASP A 237 -2.98 7.92 -9.31
C ASP A 237 -1.86 8.24 -10.32
N LEU A 238 -0.68 8.67 -9.84
CA LEU A 238 0.50 8.92 -10.67
C LEU A 238 1.32 7.66 -10.91
N ASN A 239 1.42 6.80 -9.89
CA ASN A 239 2.15 5.55 -9.98
C ASN A 239 1.40 4.41 -9.26
N PRO A 240 0.69 3.55 -10.01
CA PRO A 240 -0.04 2.40 -9.47
C PRO A 240 0.84 1.36 -8.75
N ALA A 241 2.16 1.39 -8.92
CA ALA A 241 3.09 0.51 -8.20
C ALA A 241 3.28 0.93 -6.73
N VAL A 242 2.82 2.11 -6.32
CA VAL A 242 2.88 2.57 -4.92
C VAL A 242 1.84 1.80 -4.08
N PRO A 243 2.25 1.05 -3.05
CA PRO A 243 1.30 0.34 -2.19
C PRO A 243 0.49 1.29 -1.28
N ASP A 244 -0.70 0.85 -0.86
CA ASP A 244 -1.59 1.63 0.01
C ASP A 244 -0.91 2.10 1.30
N GLY A 245 -0.17 1.21 1.97
CA GLY A 245 0.54 1.55 3.19
C GLY A 245 1.57 2.66 2.99
N LEU A 246 2.28 2.67 1.85
CA LEU A 246 3.22 3.72 1.50
C LEU A 246 2.49 5.02 1.12
N ALA A 247 1.42 4.94 0.33
CA ALA A 247 0.62 6.10 -0.05
C ALA A 247 0.12 6.88 1.17
N GLN A 248 -0.38 6.18 2.19
CA GLN A 248 -0.82 6.80 3.44
C GLN A 248 0.32 7.50 4.19
N VAL A 249 1.52 6.90 4.22
CA VAL A 249 2.69 7.53 4.85
C VAL A 249 3.09 8.80 4.10
N LEU A 250 3.13 8.78 2.76
CA LEU A 250 3.48 9.94 1.94
C LEU A 250 2.48 11.09 2.11
N LEU A 251 1.18 10.79 2.05
CA LEU A 251 0.13 11.79 2.25
C LEU A 251 0.15 12.37 3.68
N GLY A 252 0.43 11.54 4.69
CA GLY A 252 0.58 11.99 6.06
C GLY A 252 1.78 12.94 6.28
N LEU A 253 2.89 12.75 5.55
CA LEU A 253 4.02 13.70 5.57
C LEU A 253 3.68 15.03 4.90
N LEU A 254 2.86 14.99 3.85
CA LEU A 254 2.43 16.15 3.06
C LEU A 254 1.20 16.88 3.66
N ALA A 255 0.83 16.56 4.91
CA ALA A 255 -0.24 17.27 5.61
C ALA A 255 0.08 18.77 5.76
N LYS A 256 -0.94 19.62 5.56
CA LYS A 256 -0.74 21.08 5.52
C LYS A 256 -0.40 21.64 6.89
N LYS A 257 -1.02 21.12 7.95
CA LYS A 257 -0.73 21.51 9.33
C LYS A 257 0.44 20.69 9.89
N PRO A 258 1.45 21.32 10.50
CA PRO A 258 2.58 20.61 11.08
C PRO A 258 2.18 19.54 12.11
N GLU A 259 1.14 19.78 12.90
CA GLU A 259 0.63 18.88 13.94
C GLU A 259 -0.02 17.59 13.41
N ASP A 260 -0.45 17.58 12.15
CA ASP A 260 -1.04 16.39 11.50
C ASP A 260 0.02 15.45 10.90
N ARG A 261 1.30 15.88 10.90
CA ARG A 261 2.45 15.10 10.39
C ARG A 261 2.97 14.13 11.46
N PRO A 262 3.82 13.14 11.11
CA PRO A 262 4.47 12.29 12.11
C PRO A 262 5.20 13.10 13.17
N LEU A 263 5.09 12.67 14.44
CA LEU A 263 5.64 13.38 15.60
C LEU A 263 7.13 13.71 15.47
N ASN A 264 7.92 12.77 14.94
CA ASN A 264 9.35 12.90 14.71
C ASN A 264 9.82 11.84 13.71
N GLY A 265 11.11 11.89 13.34
CA GLY A 265 11.71 10.95 12.41
C GLY A 265 11.71 9.48 12.89
N GLU A 266 11.74 9.21 14.19
CA GLU A 266 11.64 7.85 14.72
C GLU A 266 10.24 7.26 14.52
N ALA A 267 9.20 8.04 14.84
CA ALA A 267 7.81 7.67 14.59
C ALA A 267 7.54 7.44 13.09
N LEU A 268 8.13 8.26 12.22
CA LEU A 268 8.10 8.05 10.77
C LEU A 268 8.80 6.74 10.36
N ALA A 269 9.99 6.48 10.88
CA ALA A 269 10.74 5.26 10.58
C ALA A 269 9.98 3.99 11.02
N ALA A 270 9.27 4.04 12.15
CA ALA A 270 8.40 2.97 12.60
C ALA A 270 7.21 2.76 11.65
N ARG A 271 6.57 3.83 11.17
CA ARG A 271 5.49 3.76 10.17
C ARG A 271 5.97 3.19 8.83
N LEU A 272 7.16 3.59 8.36
CA LEU A 272 7.79 3.03 7.17
C LEU A 272 8.16 1.55 7.37
N GLY A 273 8.58 1.16 8.58
CA GLY A 273 8.82 -0.23 8.95
C GLY A 273 7.54 -1.08 8.95
N LEU A 274 6.41 -0.53 9.40
CA LEU A 274 5.09 -1.15 9.26
C LEU A 274 4.70 -1.27 7.79
N ALA A 275 4.79 -0.20 7.01
CA ALA A 275 4.53 -0.23 5.57
C ALA A 275 5.41 -1.23 4.83
N ARG A 276 6.65 -1.47 5.29
CA ARG A 276 7.55 -2.51 4.76
C ARG A 276 7.08 -3.92 5.11
N ARG A 277 6.67 -4.14 6.36
CA ARG A 277 6.05 -5.42 6.75
C ARG A 277 4.79 -5.65 5.94
N ASP A 278 3.91 -4.65 5.84
CA ASP A 278 2.70 -4.71 5.05
C ASP A 278 3.02 -4.97 3.58
N ALA A 279 3.96 -4.24 2.96
CA ALA A 279 4.38 -4.48 1.58
C ALA A 279 4.93 -5.88 1.32
N TRP A 280 5.68 -6.46 2.26
CA TRP A 280 6.19 -7.83 2.15
C TRP A 280 5.09 -8.88 2.41
N THR A 281 4.10 -8.52 3.23
CA THR A 281 2.93 -9.34 3.53
C THR A 281 1.87 -9.21 2.41
N VAL A 282 1.82 -8.08 1.70
CA VAL A 282 0.88 -7.69 0.63
C VAL A 282 1.40 -8.05 -0.77
N ALA A 283 2.71 -7.98 -1.02
CA ALA A 283 3.32 -8.51 -2.25
C ALA A 283 3.10 -10.03 -2.39
N GLY A 284 2.79 -10.70 -1.28
CA GLY A 284 2.33 -12.08 -1.25
C GLY A 284 0.82 -12.30 -1.07
N ARG A 285 0.05 -11.28 -0.67
CA ARG A 285 -1.40 -11.38 -0.48
C ARG A 285 -2.12 -10.66 -1.60
N SER A 286 -2.50 -11.40 -2.64
CA SER A 286 -3.57 -10.97 -3.53
C SER A 286 -4.85 -11.73 -3.17
N GLN A 287 -5.62 -11.11 -2.31
CA GLN A 287 -7.03 -11.43 -2.20
C GLN A 287 -7.81 -10.23 -2.71
N TYR A 288 -9.05 -10.49 -3.11
CA TYR A 288 -10.09 -9.49 -3.36
C TYR A 288 -9.72 -8.10 -2.81
N ARG A 289 -9.39 -7.15 -3.69
CA ARG A 289 -9.00 -5.78 -3.28
C ARG A 289 -10.18 -4.91 -2.85
N GLY A 290 -11.34 -5.54 -2.64
CA GLY A 290 -12.57 -4.88 -2.26
C GLY A 290 -12.80 -4.69 -0.76
N GLY A 291 -11.89 -5.21 0.08
CA GLY A 291 -11.98 -5.13 1.53
C GLY A 291 -11.78 -6.49 2.21
N ARG A 292 -11.76 -6.48 3.54
CA ARG A 292 -11.62 -7.70 4.36
C ARG A 292 -12.89 -8.55 4.26
N GLY A 293 -12.78 -9.84 3.96
CA GLY A 293 -13.93 -10.76 3.95
C GLY A 293 -13.65 -12.15 3.39
N ARG A 294 -13.50 -12.27 2.06
CA ARG A 294 -13.71 -13.56 1.34
C ARG A 294 -12.56 -14.54 1.27
N SER A 295 -11.33 -14.05 1.17
CA SER A 295 -10.17 -14.93 1.06
C SER A 295 -9.02 -14.34 1.87
N GLY A 296 -8.31 -15.22 2.58
CA GLY A 296 -7.07 -14.92 3.27
C GLY A 296 -7.04 -14.63 4.75
N GLU A 297 -5.83 -14.31 5.20
CA GLU A 297 -5.51 -14.01 6.58
C GLU A 297 -5.78 -12.55 6.94
N GLN A 298 -6.76 -12.37 7.83
CA GLN A 298 -7.09 -11.13 8.48
C GLN A 298 -6.15 -10.93 9.68
N LEU A 299 -5.61 -9.72 9.84
CA LEU A 299 -4.56 -9.43 10.84
C LEU A 299 -5.11 -9.29 12.28
N ASP A 300 -6.41 -9.01 12.44
CA ASP A 300 -6.96 -8.41 13.66
C ASP A 300 -8.17 -9.19 14.23
N GLY A 301 -7.99 -10.48 14.49
CA GLY A 301 -9.03 -11.33 15.10
C GLY A 301 -9.26 -11.09 16.60
N PRO A 302 -10.32 -11.69 17.19
CA PRO A 302 -10.55 -11.70 18.63
C PRO A 302 -9.29 -12.04 19.44
N LEU A 303 -9.06 -11.30 20.53
CA LEU A 303 -7.91 -11.49 21.41
C LEU A 303 -7.88 -12.90 22.04
N ASP A 304 -9.04 -13.38 22.49
CA ASP A 304 -9.25 -14.75 22.93
C ASP A 304 -10.51 -15.32 22.28
N ALA A 305 -10.31 -16.20 21.30
CA ALA A 305 -11.42 -16.83 20.59
C ALA A 305 -12.03 -18.02 21.36
N THR A 306 -11.51 -18.42 22.53
CA THR A 306 -12.06 -19.54 23.30
C THR A 306 -13.38 -19.20 23.99
N ARG A 307 -13.70 -17.91 24.14
CA ARG A 307 -14.87 -17.41 24.87
C ARG A 307 -15.60 -16.29 24.12
N LEU A 308 -15.94 -16.54 22.86
CA LEU A 308 -16.71 -15.58 22.08
C LEU A 308 -18.16 -15.51 22.58
N GLN A 309 -18.64 -14.30 22.84
CA GLN A 309 -20.03 -14.01 23.20
C GLN A 309 -20.64 -12.96 22.30
N GLU A 310 -21.92 -13.10 22.03
CA GLU A 310 -22.70 -12.10 21.29
C GLU A 310 -22.69 -10.78 22.07
N VAL A 311 -22.21 -9.71 21.44
CA VAL A 311 -22.17 -8.35 22.04
C VAL A 311 -23.30 -7.46 21.52
N TRP A 312 -23.75 -7.69 20.29
CA TRP A 312 -24.90 -7.01 19.71
C TRP A 312 -25.50 -7.82 18.56
N SER A 313 -26.76 -7.51 18.25
CA SER A 313 -27.53 -8.07 17.15
C SER A 313 -28.36 -6.98 16.47
N THR A 314 -28.38 -6.98 15.14
CA THR A 314 -29.03 -5.97 14.30
C THR A 314 -29.92 -6.67 13.28
N ARG A 315 -31.18 -6.24 13.16
CA ARG A 315 -32.09 -6.74 12.13
C ARG A 315 -31.79 -6.07 10.79
N LEU A 316 -31.65 -6.87 9.75
CA LEU A 316 -31.50 -6.46 8.37
C LEU A 316 -32.85 -6.62 7.63
N PRO A 317 -33.09 -5.79 6.60
CA PRO A 317 -34.24 -5.91 5.72
C PRO A 317 -34.08 -7.14 4.81
N GLY A 318 -34.53 -8.31 5.25
CA GLY A 318 -34.56 -9.52 4.43
C GLY A 318 -33.38 -10.48 4.63
N GLU A 319 -33.48 -11.63 3.98
CA GLU A 319 -32.55 -12.75 4.13
C GLU A 319 -31.15 -12.43 3.63
N VAL A 320 -30.13 -13.07 4.23
CA VAL A 320 -28.74 -13.00 3.78
C VAL A 320 -28.29 -14.39 3.36
N THR A 321 -28.06 -14.58 2.06
CA THR A 321 -27.73 -15.87 1.46
C THR A 321 -26.44 -15.81 0.66
N TRP A 322 -25.87 -16.97 0.33
CA TRP A 322 -24.74 -17.06 -0.60
C TRP A 322 -25.10 -16.39 -1.94
N PRO A 323 -24.18 -15.71 -2.65
CA PRO A 323 -22.76 -15.46 -2.35
C PRO A 323 -22.43 -14.36 -1.32
N SER A 324 -23.39 -13.85 -0.53
CA SER A 324 -23.16 -12.68 0.34
C SER A 324 -22.03 -12.89 1.35
N ALA A 325 -21.48 -11.78 1.83
CA ALA A 325 -20.44 -11.75 2.83
C ALA A 325 -20.62 -10.51 3.71
N VAL A 326 -20.13 -10.57 4.94
CA VAL A 326 -19.95 -9.38 5.77
C VAL A 326 -18.60 -8.77 5.41
N LEU A 327 -18.58 -7.48 5.06
CA LEU A 327 -17.36 -6.76 4.70
C LEU A 327 -17.18 -5.62 5.68
N GLY A 328 -15.92 -5.27 5.98
CA GLY A 328 -15.62 -4.18 6.91
C GLY A 328 -14.49 -3.28 6.43
N GLN A 329 -14.66 -1.98 6.68
CA GLN A 329 -13.61 -0.97 6.56
C GLN A 329 -13.73 0.03 7.71
N SER A 330 -12.65 0.18 8.48
CA SER A 330 -12.61 1.04 9.67
C SER A 330 -13.74 0.69 10.64
N THR A 331 -14.70 1.60 10.85
CA THR A 331 -15.86 1.42 11.73
C THR A 331 -17.14 1.04 11.00
N HIS A 332 -17.09 0.80 9.68
CA HIS A 332 -18.25 0.46 8.86
C HIS A 332 -18.24 -1.01 8.47
N LEU A 333 -19.41 -1.61 8.49
CA LEU A 333 -19.72 -2.94 7.99
C LEU A 333 -20.70 -2.79 6.83
N ALA A 334 -20.61 -3.66 5.84
CA ALA A 334 -21.55 -3.75 4.74
C ALA A 334 -21.98 -5.20 4.51
N VAL A 335 -23.27 -5.40 4.29
CA VAL A 335 -23.87 -6.70 4.00
C VAL A 335 -25.05 -6.54 3.05
N GLY A 336 -25.10 -7.38 2.02
CA GLY A 336 -26.18 -7.41 1.04
C GLY A 336 -27.28 -8.40 1.43
N THR A 337 -28.51 -8.13 1.02
CA THR A 337 -29.71 -8.92 1.34
C THR A 337 -30.49 -9.31 0.08
N ARG A 338 -31.30 -10.38 0.17
CA ARG A 338 -32.20 -10.84 -0.89
C ARG A 338 -33.37 -9.88 -1.17
N SER A 339 -33.66 -8.95 -0.26
CA SER A 339 -34.68 -7.91 -0.51
C SER A 339 -34.18 -6.78 -1.43
N GLY A 340 -32.93 -6.89 -1.91
CA GLY A 340 -32.30 -5.90 -2.75
C GLY A 340 -31.71 -4.72 -1.97
N GLN A 341 -31.33 -4.90 -0.71
CA GLN A 341 -30.66 -3.87 0.08
C GLN A 341 -29.18 -4.19 0.29
N LEU A 342 -28.32 -3.20 0.09
CA LEU A 342 -27.01 -3.15 0.75
C LEU A 342 -27.14 -2.35 2.04
N CYS A 343 -26.88 -2.99 3.17
CA CYS A 343 -26.97 -2.39 4.50
C CYS A 343 -25.59 -1.95 5.00
N LEU A 344 -25.47 -0.68 5.37
CA LEU A 344 -24.29 -0.14 6.05
C LEU A 344 -24.55 -0.09 7.55
N VAL A 345 -23.75 -0.80 8.32
CA VAL A 345 -23.90 -0.94 9.77
C VAL A 345 -22.61 -0.45 10.45
N SER A 346 -22.72 0.28 11.55
CA SER A 346 -21.53 0.66 12.33
C SER A 346 -20.93 -0.56 13.05
N GLY A 347 -19.67 -0.48 13.47
CA GLY A 347 -19.04 -1.50 14.30
C GLY A 347 -19.73 -1.73 15.67
N SER A 348 -20.61 -0.82 16.08
CA SER A 348 -21.46 -0.93 17.27
C SER A 348 -22.83 -1.58 17.00
N GLY A 349 -23.12 -2.00 15.76
CA GLY A 349 -24.38 -2.65 15.38
C GLY A 349 -25.50 -1.68 14.99
N THR A 350 -25.22 -0.40 14.82
CA THR A 350 -26.24 0.57 14.39
C THR A 350 -26.39 0.53 12.88
N LEU A 351 -27.57 0.20 12.36
CA LEU A 351 -27.88 0.32 10.93
C LEU A 351 -27.90 1.81 10.53
N GLN A 352 -26.92 2.24 9.74
CA GLN A 352 -26.72 3.64 9.37
C GLN A 352 -27.46 3.98 8.08
N HIS A 353 -27.28 3.18 7.04
CA HIS A 353 -27.86 3.42 5.71
C HIS A 353 -28.28 2.13 5.03
N GLN A 354 -29.26 2.24 4.13
CA GLN A 354 -29.74 1.17 3.28
C GLN A 354 -29.75 1.68 1.84
N LEU A 355 -29.08 0.95 0.95
CA LEU A 355 -28.97 1.29 -0.46
C LEU A 355 -29.79 0.27 -1.27
N GLN A 356 -30.83 0.75 -1.93
CA GLN A 356 -31.76 -0.07 -2.70
C GLN A 356 -31.21 -0.39 -4.10
N ALA A 357 -31.24 -1.68 -4.45
CA ALA A 357 -31.14 -2.21 -5.79
C ALA A 357 -32.52 -2.69 -6.30
N GLY A 358 -32.63 -2.95 -7.60
CA GLY A 358 -33.86 -3.46 -8.22
C GLY A 358 -34.10 -4.95 -8.01
N ASP A 359 -33.10 -5.67 -7.50
CA ASP A 359 -33.14 -7.11 -7.22
C ASP A 359 -32.10 -7.46 -6.14
N GLU A 360 -31.96 -8.74 -5.78
CA GLU A 360 -31.11 -9.25 -4.70
C GLU A 360 -29.70 -8.65 -4.73
N VAL A 361 -29.19 -8.23 -3.56
CA VAL A 361 -27.79 -7.81 -3.39
C VAL A 361 -27.07 -8.94 -2.67
N THR A 362 -26.55 -9.92 -3.42
CA THR A 362 -25.76 -11.01 -2.85
C THR A 362 -24.28 -10.94 -3.23
N ALA A 363 -23.92 -10.12 -4.22
CA ALA A 363 -22.52 -9.83 -4.49
C ALA A 363 -21.89 -9.11 -3.29
N PRO A 364 -20.75 -9.59 -2.77
CA PRO A 364 -20.01 -8.87 -1.73
C PRO A 364 -19.70 -7.43 -2.18
N PRO A 365 -19.97 -6.41 -1.34
CA PRO A 365 -19.60 -5.03 -1.63
C PRO A 365 -18.10 -4.79 -1.56
N THR A 366 -17.63 -3.74 -2.23
CA THR A 366 -16.28 -3.21 -2.11
C THR A 366 -16.27 -1.86 -1.43
N PHE A 367 -15.50 -1.71 -0.36
CA PHE A 367 -15.21 -0.39 0.18
C PHE A 367 -14.09 0.30 -0.61
N HIS A 368 -14.25 1.59 -0.87
CA HIS A 368 -13.20 2.44 -1.41
C HIS A 368 -13.30 3.85 -0.83
N ARG A 369 -12.37 4.21 0.06
CA ARG A 369 -12.36 5.50 0.78
C ARG A 369 -13.72 5.74 1.46
N GLU A 370 -14.39 6.86 1.19
CA GLU A 370 -15.74 7.20 1.70
C GLU A 370 -16.88 6.68 0.82
N SER A 371 -16.64 5.66 0.01
CA SER A 371 -17.65 5.07 -0.88
C SER A 371 -17.68 3.54 -0.80
N VAL A 372 -18.77 2.99 -1.29
CA VAL A 372 -19.00 1.56 -1.44
C VAL A 372 -19.46 1.26 -2.86
N LEU A 373 -18.90 0.20 -3.44
CA LEU A 373 -19.25 -0.38 -4.72
C LEU A 373 -20.03 -1.66 -4.48
N TYR A 374 -21.12 -1.89 -5.21
CA TYR A 374 -21.90 -3.12 -5.07
C TYR A 374 -22.62 -3.47 -6.37
N GLY A 375 -22.70 -4.76 -6.65
CA GLY A 375 -23.49 -5.34 -7.73
C GLY A 375 -24.77 -5.97 -7.20
N ALA A 376 -25.73 -6.19 -8.09
CA ALA A 376 -26.99 -6.85 -7.77
C ALA A 376 -27.47 -7.73 -8.93
N TRP A 377 -28.51 -8.53 -8.69
CA TRP A 377 -29.09 -9.43 -9.69
C TRP A 377 -29.80 -8.69 -10.83
N ASP A 378 -30.13 -7.40 -10.64
CA ASP A 378 -30.64 -6.54 -11.71
C ASP A 378 -29.59 -6.13 -12.76
N GLY A 379 -28.36 -6.63 -12.63
CA GLY A 379 -27.25 -6.42 -13.54
C GLY A 379 -26.61 -5.03 -13.46
N LEU A 380 -26.89 -4.25 -12.40
CA LEU A 380 -26.30 -2.93 -12.21
C LEU A 380 -25.17 -2.95 -11.17
N LEU A 381 -23.97 -2.56 -11.59
CA LEU A 381 -22.89 -2.15 -10.71
C LEU A 381 -23.17 -0.72 -10.25
N ARG A 382 -23.02 -0.45 -8.95
CA ARG A 382 -23.30 0.87 -8.37
C ARG A 382 -22.15 1.32 -7.51
N ARG A 383 -21.93 2.64 -7.46
CA ARG A 383 -21.11 3.30 -6.45
C ARG A 383 -21.98 4.28 -5.67
N ALA A 384 -21.88 4.24 -4.35
CA ALA A 384 -22.53 5.19 -3.45
C ALA A 384 -21.57 5.64 -2.36
N ARG A 385 -21.76 6.84 -1.81
CA ARG A 385 -21.06 7.26 -0.60
C ARG A 385 -21.56 6.48 0.61
N LEU A 386 -20.74 6.41 1.65
CA LEU A 386 -21.13 5.78 2.92
C LEU A 386 -22.29 6.49 3.63
N ASP A 387 -22.59 7.74 3.26
CA ASP A 387 -23.77 8.49 3.72
C ASP A 387 -25.07 8.14 2.97
N GLY A 388 -25.02 7.16 2.07
CA GLY A 388 -26.16 6.69 1.28
C GLY A 388 -26.36 7.39 -0.07
N ARG A 389 -25.60 8.45 -0.38
CA ARG A 389 -25.79 9.18 -1.65
C ARG A 389 -25.28 8.36 -2.85
N PRO A 390 -26.10 8.12 -3.88
CA PRO A 390 -25.62 7.46 -5.10
C PRO A 390 -24.64 8.37 -5.84
N LEU A 391 -23.58 7.78 -6.41
CA LEU A 391 -22.59 8.47 -7.23
C LEU A 391 -22.80 8.15 -8.70
N TRP A 392 -22.79 6.86 -9.06
CA TRP A 392 -23.04 6.41 -10.43
C TRP A 392 -23.49 4.94 -10.46
N SER A 393 -24.00 4.50 -11.61
CA SER A 393 -24.30 3.10 -11.89
C SER A 393 -23.90 2.70 -13.32
N HIS A 394 -23.39 1.49 -13.49
CA HIS A 394 -23.05 0.88 -14.78
C HIS A 394 -23.90 -0.38 -15.01
N ARG A 395 -24.47 -0.52 -16.21
CA ARG A 395 -25.37 -1.63 -16.57
C ARG A 395 -24.63 -2.73 -17.33
N THR A 396 -24.75 -3.95 -16.85
CA THR A 396 -24.41 -5.21 -17.54
C THR A 396 -25.68 -5.86 -18.10
N ARG A 397 -25.54 -6.96 -18.85
CA ARG A 397 -26.69 -7.62 -19.51
C ARG A 397 -27.33 -8.73 -18.68
N ALA A 398 -26.70 -9.12 -17.57
CA ALA A 398 -27.19 -10.15 -16.66
C ALA A 398 -26.70 -9.87 -15.22
N GLU A 399 -26.97 -10.78 -14.30
CA GLU A 399 -26.73 -10.61 -12.87
C GLU A 399 -25.25 -10.37 -12.53
N ILE A 400 -25.00 -9.58 -11.48
CA ILE A 400 -23.68 -9.44 -10.87
C ILE A 400 -23.71 -10.16 -9.53
N THR A 401 -23.02 -11.30 -9.46
CA THR A 401 -22.90 -12.15 -8.26
C THR A 401 -21.50 -12.12 -7.65
N GLY A 402 -20.51 -11.74 -8.46
CA GLY A 402 -19.13 -11.55 -8.04
C GLY A 402 -18.91 -10.16 -7.49
N ALA A 403 -17.92 -10.06 -6.62
CA ALA A 403 -17.61 -8.83 -5.92
C ALA A 403 -16.84 -7.86 -6.83
N PRO A 404 -17.25 -6.59 -6.99
CA PRO A 404 -16.51 -5.61 -7.79
C PRO A 404 -15.10 -5.45 -7.24
N THR A 405 -14.07 -5.26 -8.06
CA THR A 405 -12.68 -5.15 -7.58
C THR A 405 -12.03 -3.87 -8.09
N VAL A 406 -11.54 -3.04 -7.18
CA VAL A 406 -10.87 -1.78 -7.53
C VAL A 406 -9.40 -2.04 -7.88
N TRP A 407 -8.93 -1.45 -8.98
CA TRP A 407 -7.53 -1.45 -9.37
C TRP A 407 -7.18 -0.15 -10.09
N GLY A 408 -6.30 0.65 -9.50
CA GLY A 408 -6.01 2.00 -9.99
C GLY A 408 -7.28 2.85 -10.06
N ASN A 409 -7.53 3.42 -11.24
CA ASN A 409 -8.75 4.17 -11.55
C ASN A 409 -9.87 3.30 -12.16
N LEU A 410 -9.75 1.96 -12.10
CA LEU A 410 -10.73 1.03 -12.65
C LEU A 410 -11.48 0.27 -11.56
N VAL A 411 -12.72 -0.11 -11.88
CA VAL A 411 -13.50 -1.13 -11.17
C VAL A 411 -13.76 -2.27 -12.13
N LEU A 412 -13.24 -3.44 -11.78
CA LEU A 412 -13.46 -4.69 -12.50
C LEU A 412 -14.69 -5.39 -11.94
N THR A 413 -15.66 -5.74 -12.78
CA THR A 413 -16.87 -6.46 -12.36
C THR A 413 -17.16 -7.63 -13.29
N SER A 414 -17.35 -8.80 -12.70
CA SER A 414 -17.81 -10.01 -13.36
C SER A 414 -19.33 -9.99 -13.52
N SER A 415 -19.84 -10.37 -14.68
CA SER A 415 -21.27 -10.55 -14.91
C SER A 415 -21.56 -11.95 -15.45
N ARG A 416 -22.73 -12.47 -15.10
CA ARG A 416 -23.28 -13.72 -15.67
C ARG A 416 -23.60 -13.59 -17.16
N ASP A 417 -23.48 -12.41 -17.76
CA ASP A 417 -23.57 -12.21 -19.21
C ASP A 417 -22.33 -12.70 -19.98
N GLY A 418 -21.36 -13.25 -19.24
CA GLY A 418 -20.11 -13.81 -19.75
C GLY A 418 -19.01 -12.78 -19.97
N HIS A 419 -19.12 -11.59 -19.36
CA HIS A 419 -18.10 -10.56 -19.47
C HIS A 419 -17.44 -10.20 -18.14
N LEU A 420 -16.17 -9.82 -18.23
CA LEU A 420 -15.50 -8.97 -17.25
C LEU A 420 -15.52 -7.53 -17.78
N HIS A 421 -16.22 -6.64 -17.08
CA HIS A 421 -16.24 -5.21 -17.40
C HIS A 421 -15.20 -4.47 -16.57
N ALA A 422 -14.50 -3.52 -17.17
CA ALA A 422 -13.75 -2.49 -16.46
C ALA A 422 -14.37 -1.13 -16.71
N VAL A 423 -14.79 -0.49 -15.62
CA VAL A 423 -15.36 0.86 -15.66
C VAL A 423 -14.48 1.82 -14.89
N HIS A 424 -14.50 3.08 -15.29
CA HIS A 424 -13.76 4.13 -14.59
C HIS A 424 -14.35 4.35 -13.18
N LEU A 425 -13.50 4.36 -12.16
CA LEU A 425 -13.88 4.39 -10.75
C LEU A 425 -14.74 5.60 -10.40
N GLU A 426 -14.43 6.78 -10.93
CA GLU A 426 -15.13 8.02 -10.58
C GLU A 426 -16.39 8.28 -11.39
N THR A 427 -16.46 7.78 -12.63
CA THR A 427 -17.57 8.11 -13.56
C THR A 427 -18.49 6.92 -13.84
N GLY A 428 -18.04 5.68 -13.62
CA GLY A 428 -18.76 4.48 -14.01
C GLY A 428 -18.74 4.19 -15.51
N GLU A 429 -17.98 4.96 -16.30
CA GLU A 429 -17.92 4.80 -17.75
C GLU A 429 -17.08 3.58 -18.12
N LEU A 430 -17.61 2.75 -19.02
CA LEU A 430 -16.93 1.58 -19.54
C LEU A 430 -15.61 1.97 -20.24
N GLN A 431 -14.50 1.39 -19.77
CA GLN A 431 -13.18 1.53 -20.37
C GLN A 431 -12.89 0.38 -21.32
N TRP A 432 -13.16 -0.84 -20.89
CA TRP A 432 -13.08 -2.05 -21.71
C TRP A 432 -14.00 -3.14 -21.16
N ALA A 433 -14.32 -4.12 -22.01
CA ALA A 433 -15.00 -5.35 -21.61
C ALA A 433 -14.34 -6.54 -22.31
N TYR A 434 -14.16 -7.63 -21.57
CA TYR A 434 -13.64 -8.89 -22.08
C TYR A 434 -14.73 -9.96 -22.04
N ARG A 435 -14.89 -10.70 -23.14
CA ARG A 435 -15.86 -11.79 -23.24
C ARG A 435 -15.18 -13.13 -22.91
N ALA A 436 -15.57 -13.75 -21.81
CA ALA A 436 -15.14 -15.08 -21.39
C ALA A 436 -15.84 -16.18 -22.20
N ALA A 437 -15.56 -17.46 -21.88
CA ALA A 437 -16.17 -18.58 -22.59
C ALA A 437 -17.62 -18.82 -22.18
N GLY A 438 -17.99 -18.46 -20.94
CA GLY A 438 -19.34 -18.53 -20.42
C GLY A 438 -19.60 -17.53 -19.28
N PRO A 439 -20.69 -17.69 -18.52
CA PRO A 439 -21.03 -16.82 -17.40
C PRO A 439 -19.89 -16.68 -16.39
N VAL A 440 -19.72 -15.47 -15.85
CA VAL A 440 -18.66 -15.18 -14.87
C VAL A 440 -19.30 -14.83 -13.54
N ALA A 441 -19.34 -15.78 -12.63
CA ALA A 441 -19.94 -15.61 -11.31
C ALA A 441 -18.93 -15.25 -10.20
N ALA A 442 -17.69 -15.73 -10.32
CA ALA A 442 -16.63 -15.53 -9.34
C ALA A 442 -16.07 -14.10 -9.40
N SER A 443 -15.73 -13.54 -8.24
CA SER A 443 -15.08 -12.21 -8.18
C SER A 443 -13.74 -12.21 -8.94
N PRO A 444 -13.42 -11.16 -9.71
CA PRO A 444 -12.09 -10.99 -10.30
C PRO A 444 -11.02 -10.75 -9.23
N LEU A 445 -9.79 -11.14 -9.54
CA LEU A 445 -8.60 -10.92 -8.71
C LEU A 445 -7.59 -10.11 -9.51
N VAL A 446 -6.74 -9.32 -8.85
CA VAL A 446 -5.67 -8.60 -9.54
C VAL A 446 -4.32 -8.83 -8.86
N TRP A 447 -3.36 -9.35 -9.63
CA TRP A 447 -1.97 -9.57 -9.19
C TRP A 447 -0.99 -9.40 -10.34
N GLY A 448 0.16 -8.75 -10.09
CA GLY A 448 1.19 -8.47 -11.09
C GLY A 448 0.60 -7.90 -12.37
N GLY A 449 -0.18 -6.81 -12.29
CA GLY A 449 -0.84 -6.17 -13.44
C GLY A 449 -1.92 -7.00 -14.16
N ALA A 450 -2.18 -8.25 -13.76
CA ALA A 450 -3.15 -9.12 -14.42
C ALA A 450 -4.47 -9.20 -13.64
N ALA A 451 -5.59 -8.98 -14.33
CA ALA A 451 -6.93 -9.33 -13.88
C ALA A 451 -7.20 -10.81 -14.17
N ILE A 452 -7.38 -11.62 -13.12
CA ILE A 452 -7.64 -13.05 -13.21
C ILE A 452 -9.10 -13.32 -12.88
N VAL A 453 -9.76 -14.11 -13.72
CA VAL A 453 -11.18 -14.40 -13.61
C VAL A 453 -11.48 -15.82 -14.08
N ALA A 454 -12.44 -16.50 -13.46
CA ALA A 454 -12.87 -17.84 -13.84
C ALA A 454 -14.33 -17.82 -14.30
N ASP A 455 -14.62 -18.57 -15.37
CA ASP A 455 -15.99 -18.75 -15.88
C ASP A 455 -16.57 -20.14 -15.56
N GLU A 456 -17.88 -20.27 -15.75
CA GLU A 456 -18.62 -21.49 -15.44
C GLU A 456 -18.35 -22.64 -16.44
N GLU A 457 -17.72 -22.35 -17.58
CA GLU A 457 -17.25 -23.36 -18.56
C GLU A 457 -15.86 -23.93 -18.18
N GLY A 458 -15.33 -23.51 -17.04
CA GLY A 458 -14.10 -24.01 -16.45
C GLY A 458 -12.83 -23.36 -16.98
N TRP A 459 -12.92 -22.21 -17.65
CA TRP A 459 -11.74 -21.45 -18.04
C TRP A 459 -11.34 -20.46 -16.95
N VAL A 460 -10.04 -20.45 -16.62
CA VAL A 460 -9.40 -19.37 -15.87
C VAL A 460 -8.65 -18.49 -16.87
N HIS A 461 -9.04 -17.23 -16.94
CA HIS A 461 -8.47 -16.22 -17.83
C HIS A 461 -7.63 -15.24 -17.03
N ALA A 462 -6.53 -14.78 -17.61
CA ALA A 462 -5.80 -13.62 -17.13
C ALA A 462 -5.68 -12.59 -18.23
N LEU A 463 -5.99 -11.35 -17.89
CA LEU A 463 -5.99 -10.21 -18.79
C LEU A 463 -5.07 -9.13 -18.22
N ASP A 464 -4.47 -8.31 -19.06
CA ASP A 464 -3.89 -7.05 -18.61
C ASP A 464 -5.00 -6.21 -17.99
N ALA A 465 -4.85 -5.84 -16.71
CA ALA A 465 -5.91 -5.16 -15.98
C ALA A 465 -6.18 -3.74 -16.49
N SER A 466 -5.25 -3.12 -17.24
CA SER A 466 -5.45 -1.78 -17.83
C SER A 466 -6.14 -1.83 -19.18
N THR A 467 -5.84 -2.84 -19.99
CA THR A 467 -6.30 -2.88 -21.39
C THR A 467 -7.35 -3.95 -21.67
N GLY A 468 -7.53 -4.93 -20.78
CA GLY A 468 -8.38 -6.09 -20.99
C GLY A 468 -7.81 -7.11 -22.00
N VAL A 469 -6.57 -6.90 -22.47
CA VAL A 469 -5.91 -7.81 -23.42
C VAL A 469 -5.60 -9.13 -22.73
N GLN A 470 -6.03 -10.24 -23.35
CA GLN A 470 -5.76 -11.57 -22.80
C GLN A 470 -4.26 -11.87 -22.76
N LEU A 471 -3.77 -12.17 -21.56
CA LEU A 471 -2.40 -12.61 -21.32
C LEU A 471 -2.30 -14.12 -21.50
N TRP A 472 -3.15 -14.87 -20.80
CA TRP A 472 -3.18 -16.33 -20.85
C TRP A 472 -4.56 -16.84 -20.43
N ARG A 473 -4.82 -18.11 -20.72
CA ARG A 473 -5.96 -18.84 -20.16
C ARG A 473 -5.60 -20.32 -19.99
N VAL A 474 -6.19 -20.96 -19.01
CA VAL A 474 -6.07 -22.40 -18.75
C VAL A 474 -7.46 -22.97 -18.51
N GLN A 475 -7.69 -24.19 -18.98
CA GLN A 475 -8.94 -24.89 -18.74
C GLN A 475 -8.75 -25.86 -17.56
N LEU A 476 -9.66 -25.75 -16.60
CA LEU A 476 -9.81 -26.63 -15.45
C LEU A 476 -11.22 -27.23 -15.53
N GLN A 477 -12.01 -27.08 -14.46
CA GLN A 477 -13.42 -27.44 -14.40
C GLN A 477 -14.24 -26.23 -13.91
N THR A 478 -15.58 -26.33 -13.92
CA THR A 478 -16.50 -25.25 -13.52
C THR A 478 -16.10 -24.60 -12.20
N VAL A 479 -16.04 -23.26 -12.17
CA VAL A 479 -15.65 -22.47 -10.99
C VAL A 479 -16.78 -21.51 -10.60
N HIS A 480 -17.33 -21.68 -9.40
CA HIS A 480 -18.28 -20.72 -8.81
C HIS A 480 -17.65 -19.87 -7.70
N ALA A 481 -16.67 -20.41 -7.00
CA ALA A 481 -15.97 -19.74 -5.91
C ALA A 481 -14.86 -18.83 -6.42
N THR A 482 -14.62 -17.71 -5.73
CA THR A 482 -13.49 -16.82 -6.01
C THR A 482 -12.17 -17.57 -5.76
N PRO A 483 -11.23 -17.64 -6.72
CA PRO A 483 -9.91 -18.21 -6.49
C PRO A 483 -9.14 -17.46 -5.38
N ALA A 484 -8.10 -18.07 -4.83
CA ALA A 484 -7.22 -17.42 -3.86
C ALA A 484 -5.77 -17.40 -4.35
N LEU A 485 -5.02 -16.33 -4.07
CA LEU A 485 -3.58 -16.32 -4.31
C LEU A 485 -2.81 -16.48 -3.01
N ALA A 486 -1.71 -17.21 -3.10
CA ALA A 486 -0.78 -17.45 -2.02
C ALA A 486 0.66 -17.14 -2.48
N PRO A 487 1.50 -16.49 -1.66
CA PRO A 487 2.88 -16.24 -2.03
C PRO A 487 3.70 -17.53 -2.04
N LEU A 488 4.55 -17.69 -3.05
CA LEU A 488 5.60 -18.72 -3.07
C LEU A 488 6.99 -18.12 -2.89
N GLY A 489 7.19 -16.89 -3.39
CA GLY A 489 8.44 -16.16 -3.32
C GLY A 489 8.34 -14.78 -3.98
N PRO A 490 9.47 -14.06 -4.11
CA PRO A 490 9.49 -12.80 -4.85
C PRO A 490 8.99 -13.02 -6.28
N ARG A 491 7.98 -12.26 -6.70
CA ARG A 491 7.38 -12.34 -8.05
C ARG A 491 6.74 -13.70 -8.38
N GLU A 492 6.47 -14.55 -7.39
CA GLU A 492 5.88 -15.87 -7.59
C GLU A 492 4.71 -16.12 -6.61
N ALA A 493 3.63 -16.69 -7.14
CA ALA A 493 2.44 -17.01 -6.37
C ALA A 493 1.82 -18.33 -6.83
N ALA A 494 1.06 -18.98 -5.95
CA ALA A 494 0.14 -20.05 -6.28
C ALA A 494 -1.27 -19.48 -6.38
N LEU A 495 -1.94 -19.68 -7.52
CA LEU A 495 -3.36 -19.45 -7.71
C LEU A 495 -4.12 -20.73 -7.38
N LEU A 496 -4.88 -20.70 -6.30
CA LEU A 496 -5.69 -21.80 -5.80
C LEU A 496 -7.10 -21.66 -6.37
N VAL A 497 -7.50 -22.62 -7.18
CA VAL A 497 -8.79 -22.65 -7.86
C VAL A 497 -9.58 -23.84 -7.33
N ALA A 498 -10.64 -23.55 -6.57
CA ALA A 498 -11.61 -24.54 -6.13
C ALA A 498 -12.69 -24.70 -7.21
N CYS A 499 -12.69 -25.84 -7.88
CA CYS A 499 -13.67 -26.20 -8.89
C CYS A 499 -14.88 -26.88 -8.25
N TRP A 500 -16.08 -26.54 -8.72
CA TRP A 500 -17.35 -26.99 -8.14
C TRP A 500 -17.46 -28.51 -7.96
N PRO A 501 -16.99 -29.38 -8.89
CA PRO A 501 -17.08 -30.83 -8.72
C PRO A 501 -16.25 -31.42 -7.57
N GLY A 502 -15.30 -30.66 -7.00
CA GLY A 502 -14.51 -31.09 -5.84
C GLY A 502 -12.99 -31.00 -6.01
N GLU A 503 -12.50 -30.73 -7.22
CA GLU A 503 -11.07 -30.56 -7.47
C GLU A 503 -10.57 -29.16 -7.03
N VAL A 504 -9.42 -29.13 -6.37
CA VAL A 504 -8.69 -27.91 -6.02
C VAL A 504 -7.34 -27.94 -6.72
N HIS A 505 -7.08 -26.95 -7.56
CA HIS A 505 -5.81 -26.84 -8.28
C HIS A 505 -4.96 -25.70 -7.72
N ALA A 506 -3.66 -25.93 -7.57
CA ALA A 506 -2.68 -24.87 -7.33
C ALA A 506 -1.87 -24.60 -8.59
N LEU A 507 -2.01 -23.41 -9.15
CA LEU A 507 -1.28 -22.98 -10.34
C LEU A 507 -0.13 -22.04 -9.98
N HIS A 508 1.10 -22.36 -10.38
CA HIS A 508 2.28 -21.51 -10.26
C HIS A 508 2.21 -20.36 -11.26
N LEU A 509 2.17 -19.15 -10.72
CA LEU A 509 2.27 -17.91 -11.44
C LEU A 509 3.60 -17.21 -11.15
N GLY A 510 4.16 -16.58 -12.16
CA GLY A 510 5.34 -15.72 -12.06
C GLY A 510 5.08 -14.35 -12.71
N ILE A 511 5.77 -13.30 -12.26
CA ILE A 511 5.71 -11.99 -12.92
C ILE A 511 6.77 -11.91 -14.03
N GLN A 512 6.32 -11.77 -15.28
CA GLN A 512 7.17 -11.57 -16.46
C GLN A 512 6.75 -10.29 -17.19
N ASN A 513 7.70 -9.39 -17.47
CA ASN A 513 7.42 -8.09 -18.11
C ASN A 513 6.28 -7.30 -17.44
N GLY A 514 6.29 -7.23 -16.10
CA GLY A 514 5.27 -6.53 -15.31
C GLY A 514 3.91 -7.24 -15.23
N HIS A 515 3.76 -8.43 -15.82
CA HIS A 515 2.50 -9.15 -15.89
C HIS A 515 2.58 -10.53 -15.24
N ALA A 516 1.54 -10.93 -14.50
CA ALA A 516 1.40 -12.30 -14.04
C ALA A 516 1.19 -13.24 -15.24
N ARG A 517 2.04 -14.26 -15.32
CA ARG A 517 2.05 -15.30 -16.35
C ARG A 517 2.07 -16.67 -15.69
N THR A 518 1.43 -17.64 -16.32
CA THR A 518 1.64 -19.05 -16.01
C THR A 518 3.06 -19.46 -16.42
N LEU A 519 3.67 -20.36 -15.66
CA LEU A 519 4.89 -21.05 -16.09
C LEU A 519 4.57 -22.15 -17.12
N PRO A 520 5.56 -22.66 -17.87
CA PRO A 520 5.35 -23.74 -18.85
C PRO A 520 4.67 -24.98 -18.26
N GLU A 521 4.99 -25.31 -17.01
CA GLU A 521 4.30 -26.31 -16.19
C GLU A 521 3.60 -25.58 -15.04
N PRO A 522 2.35 -25.11 -15.24
CA PRO A 522 1.71 -24.26 -14.27
C PRO A 522 1.13 -25.03 -13.10
N LEU A 523 0.85 -26.33 -13.21
CA LEU A 523 0.20 -27.07 -12.14
C LEU A 523 1.22 -27.50 -11.08
N LEU A 524 1.08 -27.00 -9.85
CA LEU A 524 1.87 -27.45 -8.69
C LEU A 524 1.31 -28.75 -8.14
N TRP A 525 -0.01 -28.80 -7.95
CA TRP A 525 -0.73 -29.97 -7.46
C TRP A 525 -2.23 -29.82 -7.75
N THR A 526 -2.91 -30.97 -7.77
CA THR A 526 -4.38 -31.09 -7.74
C THR A 526 -4.76 -31.90 -6.51
N TYR A 527 -5.83 -31.49 -5.84
CA TYR A 527 -6.38 -32.16 -4.67
C TYR A 527 -7.86 -32.46 -4.90
N ASP A 528 -8.31 -33.66 -4.57
CA ASP A 528 -9.73 -34.04 -4.67
C ASP A 528 -10.37 -34.02 -3.28
N MET A 529 -11.36 -33.13 -3.10
CA MET A 529 -12.10 -33.01 -1.85
C MET A 529 -13.15 -34.12 -1.66
N GLU A 530 -13.52 -34.81 -2.74
CA GLU A 530 -14.64 -35.75 -2.82
C GLU A 530 -15.97 -35.14 -2.35
N ASP A 531 -16.13 -33.83 -2.54
CA ASP A 531 -17.28 -33.05 -2.08
C ASP A 531 -17.42 -31.80 -2.96
N GLU A 532 -18.63 -31.26 -3.10
CA GLU A 532 -18.86 -30.06 -3.90
C GLU A 532 -18.22 -28.83 -3.25
N LEU A 533 -17.62 -27.95 -4.06
CA LEU A 533 -16.96 -26.74 -3.57
C LEU A 533 -17.72 -25.48 -3.96
N TRP A 534 -18.39 -24.88 -2.98
CA TRP A 534 -19.08 -23.59 -3.09
C TRP A 534 -18.32 -22.45 -2.41
N ALA A 535 -17.50 -22.80 -1.42
CA ALA A 535 -16.68 -21.89 -0.64
C ALA A 535 -15.36 -21.57 -1.35
N ALA A 536 -14.88 -20.33 -1.22
CA ALA A 536 -13.54 -19.96 -1.65
C ALA A 536 -12.48 -20.57 -0.71
N PRO A 537 -11.31 -21.00 -1.24
CA PRO A 537 -10.20 -21.43 -0.40
C PRO A 537 -9.65 -20.24 0.41
N ALA A 538 -9.19 -20.52 1.64
CA ALA A 538 -8.53 -19.55 2.49
C ALA A 538 -7.06 -19.90 2.69
N VAL A 539 -6.17 -18.90 2.75
CA VAL A 539 -4.72 -19.15 2.81
C VAL A 539 -4.05 -18.29 3.86
N SER A 540 -3.14 -18.91 4.63
CA SER A 540 -2.23 -18.23 5.53
C SER A 540 -0.89 -18.97 5.60
N GLY A 541 0.20 -18.23 5.34
CA GLY A 541 1.54 -18.80 5.26
C GLY A 541 1.59 -19.96 4.28
N SER A 542 1.97 -21.14 4.77
CA SER A 542 2.08 -22.38 4.00
C SER A 542 0.86 -23.29 4.11
N THR A 543 -0.27 -22.81 4.64
CA THR A 543 -1.49 -23.60 4.86
C THR A 543 -2.64 -23.07 4.02
N VAL A 544 -3.28 -23.97 3.27
CA VAL A 544 -4.51 -23.72 2.51
C VAL A 544 -5.66 -24.41 3.23
N VAL A 545 -6.77 -23.74 3.47
CA VAL A 545 -7.98 -24.33 4.05
C VAL A 545 -9.07 -24.36 2.99
N VAL A 546 -9.66 -25.54 2.80
CA VAL A 546 -10.76 -25.80 1.88
C VAL A 546 -11.93 -26.41 2.64
N ALA A 547 -13.15 -26.08 2.22
CA ALA A 547 -14.37 -26.58 2.84
C ALA A 547 -15.35 -27.07 1.75
N GLY A 548 -15.77 -28.32 1.89
CA GLY A 548 -16.76 -28.98 1.05
C GLY A 548 -18.17 -28.76 1.56
N TRP A 549 -19.12 -28.80 0.64
CA TRP A 549 -20.53 -28.55 0.90
C TRP A 549 -21.12 -29.50 1.93
N GLY A 550 -20.69 -30.76 1.97
CA GLY A 550 -21.07 -31.77 2.97
C GLY A 550 -20.52 -31.52 4.38
N GLY A 551 -19.80 -30.41 4.63
CA GLY A 551 -19.30 -30.04 5.94
C GLY A 551 -17.88 -30.52 6.23
N ARG A 552 -17.22 -31.17 5.27
CA ARG A 552 -15.81 -31.58 5.39
C ARG A 552 -14.91 -30.37 5.22
N VAL A 553 -13.95 -30.19 6.12
CA VAL A 553 -12.95 -29.11 6.09
C VAL A 553 -11.57 -29.71 6.16
N ARG A 554 -10.68 -29.31 5.25
CA ARG A 554 -9.31 -29.80 5.18
C ARG A 554 -8.32 -28.66 5.16
N ALA A 555 -7.20 -28.83 5.84
CA ALA A 555 -6.03 -27.99 5.67
C ALA A 555 -4.96 -28.73 4.90
N LEU A 556 -4.43 -28.08 3.88
CA LEU A 556 -3.47 -28.61 2.94
C LEU A 556 -2.16 -27.82 3.01
N SER A 557 -1.05 -28.51 2.76
CA SER A 557 0.25 -27.89 2.53
C SER A 557 0.22 -27.09 1.22
N LEU A 558 0.53 -25.80 1.26
CA LEU A 558 0.61 -24.98 0.05
C LEU A 558 1.63 -25.53 -0.97
N ARG A 559 2.70 -26.17 -0.49
CA ARG A 559 3.80 -26.64 -1.33
C ARG A 559 3.45 -27.88 -2.15
N GLY A 560 2.64 -28.78 -1.61
CA GLY A 560 2.41 -30.12 -2.17
C GLY A 560 0.96 -30.58 -2.22
N GLY A 561 0.03 -29.84 -1.61
CA GLY A 561 -1.36 -30.26 -1.48
C GLY A 561 -1.59 -31.35 -0.43
N ASP A 562 -0.57 -31.73 0.34
CA ASP A 562 -0.68 -32.78 1.35
C ASP A 562 -1.62 -32.39 2.50
N ASP A 563 -2.41 -33.35 2.97
CA ASP A 563 -3.26 -33.18 4.15
C ASP A 563 -2.43 -32.88 5.41
N LEU A 564 -2.71 -31.74 6.04
CA LEU A 564 -2.20 -31.36 7.34
C LEU A 564 -3.17 -31.80 8.45
N TRP A 565 -4.47 -31.62 8.22
CA TRP A 565 -5.54 -32.13 9.09
C TRP A 565 -6.90 -32.08 8.36
N GLU A 566 -7.85 -32.88 8.86
CA GLU A 566 -9.25 -32.92 8.42
C GLU A 566 -10.20 -32.74 9.61
N ARG A 567 -11.35 -32.10 9.37
CA ARG A 567 -12.44 -31.94 10.32
C ARG A 567 -13.79 -32.06 9.61
N GLN A 568 -14.71 -32.83 10.19
CA GLN A 568 -16.12 -32.86 9.78
C GLN A 568 -16.93 -31.94 10.69
N LEU A 569 -17.68 -31.00 10.10
CA LEU A 569 -18.71 -30.22 10.78
C LEU A 569 -20.09 -30.87 10.63
N GLY A 570 -21.05 -30.47 11.47
CA GLY A 570 -22.37 -31.09 11.54
C GLY A 570 -23.34 -30.68 10.43
N GLY A 571 -23.06 -29.58 9.74
CA GLY A 571 -23.93 -29.01 8.70
C GLY A 571 -23.19 -28.62 7.43
N ARG A 572 -23.96 -28.25 6.41
CA ARG A 572 -23.43 -27.87 5.08
C ARG A 572 -22.64 -26.56 5.12
N ILE A 573 -21.61 -26.44 4.29
CA ILE A 573 -20.77 -25.23 4.23
C ILE A 573 -20.86 -24.59 2.83
N THR A 574 -21.39 -23.36 2.78
CA THR A 574 -21.33 -22.49 1.59
C THR A 574 -20.55 -21.20 1.87
N ALA A 575 -20.49 -20.77 3.13
CA ALA A 575 -19.65 -19.68 3.59
C ALA A 575 -18.15 -20.04 3.45
N SER A 576 -17.35 -19.10 2.96
CA SER A 576 -15.90 -19.34 2.82
C SER A 576 -15.22 -19.38 4.20
N PRO A 577 -14.24 -20.26 4.44
CA PRO A 577 -13.42 -20.21 5.64
C PRO A 577 -12.72 -18.85 5.77
N VAL A 578 -12.63 -18.32 6.98
CA VAL A 578 -11.93 -17.06 7.25
C VAL A 578 -10.76 -17.34 8.18
N ILE A 579 -9.55 -16.91 7.82
CA ILE A 579 -8.37 -17.08 8.66
C ILE A 579 -8.04 -15.78 9.36
N ALA A 580 -7.80 -15.81 10.68
CA ALA A 580 -7.28 -14.68 11.42
C ALA A 580 -6.49 -15.15 12.64
N GLY A 581 -5.31 -14.55 12.88
CA GLY A 581 -4.50 -14.83 14.08
C GLY A 581 -4.15 -16.31 14.27
N GLY A 582 -3.92 -17.06 13.19
CA GLY A 582 -3.65 -18.51 13.25
C GLY A 582 -4.87 -19.39 13.59
N GLN A 583 -6.08 -18.86 13.39
CA GLN A 583 -7.35 -19.55 13.63
C GLN A 583 -8.21 -19.53 12.37
N VAL A 584 -9.10 -20.51 12.22
CA VAL A 584 -10.02 -20.67 11.09
C VAL A 584 -11.45 -20.54 11.61
N TYR A 585 -12.18 -19.57 11.09
CA TYR A 585 -13.57 -19.29 11.42
C TYR A 585 -14.47 -19.86 10.33
N LEU A 586 -15.42 -20.69 10.74
CA LEU A 586 -16.32 -21.45 9.87
C LEU A 586 -17.76 -21.26 10.32
N ALA A 587 -18.66 -21.35 9.35
CA ALA A 587 -20.10 -21.24 9.55
C ALA A 587 -20.83 -22.25 8.66
N THR A 588 -21.94 -22.80 9.15
CA THR A 588 -22.75 -23.78 8.41
C THR A 588 -24.18 -23.34 8.20
N GLU A 589 -24.85 -23.95 7.23
CA GLU A 589 -26.27 -23.75 6.93
C GLU A 589 -27.20 -24.22 8.05
N ASP A 590 -26.69 -25.01 9.01
CA ASP A 590 -27.43 -25.47 10.19
C ASP A 590 -27.19 -24.59 11.44
N GLY A 591 -26.51 -23.45 11.26
CA GLY A 591 -26.25 -22.45 12.31
C GLY A 591 -25.11 -22.83 13.25
N GLU A 592 -24.23 -23.75 12.86
CA GLU A 592 -22.99 -24.03 13.59
C GLU A 592 -21.95 -22.94 13.26
N LEU A 593 -21.38 -22.34 14.30
CA LEU A 593 -20.24 -21.44 14.22
C LEU A 593 -19.06 -22.12 14.92
N CYS A 594 -17.94 -22.24 14.23
CA CYS A 594 -16.78 -22.96 14.73
C CYS A 594 -15.49 -22.15 14.51
N VAL A 595 -14.61 -22.16 15.50
CA VAL A 595 -13.24 -21.65 15.42
C VAL A 595 -12.29 -22.81 15.61
N LEU A 596 -11.44 -23.08 14.61
CA LEU A 596 -10.42 -24.11 14.65
C LEU A 596 -9.02 -23.50 14.76
N SER A 597 -8.10 -24.23 15.36
CA SER A 597 -6.67 -23.94 15.25
C SER A 597 -6.20 -24.21 13.82
N LEU A 598 -5.65 -23.21 13.13
CA LEU A 598 -5.11 -23.38 11.77
C LEU A 598 -4.02 -24.47 11.72
N LYS A 599 -3.24 -24.62 12.79
CA LYS A 599 -2.13 -25.57 12.86
C LYS A 599 -2.61 -27.02 13.02
N SER A 600 -3.75 -27.27 13.65
CA SER A 600 -4.10 -28.61 14.14
C SER A 600 -5.53 -29.07 13.88
N GLY A 601 -6.41 -28.19 13.38
CA GLY A 601 -7.83 -28.49 13.21
C GLY A 601 -8.60 -28.69 14.53
N ARG A 602 -7.96 -28.47 15.69
CA ARG A 602 -8.62 -28.57 16.99
C ARG A 602 -9.62 -27.44 17.16
N VAL A 603 -10.81 -27.77 17.67
CA VAL A 603 -11.82 -26.78 18.05
C VAL A 603 -11.30 -25.93 19.20
N ILE A 604 -11.30 -24.63 18.98
CA ILE A 604 -11.00 -23.59 19.96
C ILE A 604 -12.31 -23.11 20.59
N TRP A 605 -13.34 -22.94 19.77
CA TRP A 605 -14.67 -22.54 20.19
C TRP A 605 -15.71 -23.03 19.19
N GLU A 606 -16.88 -23.39 19.69
CA GLU A 606 -18.03 -23.75 18.87
C GLU A 606 -19.31 -23.29 19.56
N THR A 607 -20.29 -22.90 18.76
CA THR A 607 -21.66 -22.66 19.22
C THR A 607 -22.63 -23.02 18.12
N ARG A 608 -23.88 -23.31 18.51
CA ARG A 608 -24.95 -23.57 17.57
C ARG A 608 -26.12 -22.63 17.83
N VAL A 609 -26.59 -21.99 16.78
CA VAL A 609 -27.76 -21.13 16.83
C VAL A 609 -28.87 -21.69 15.92
N PRO A 610 -30.15 -21.38 16.17
CA PRO A 610 -31.27 -22.00 15.46
C PRO A 610 -31.48 -21.48 14.02
N VAL A 611 -30.55 -20.68 13.49
CA VAL A 611 -30.65 -20.05 12.17
C VAL A 611 -29.38 -20.34 11.37
N GLY A 612 -29.56 -20.76 10.12
CA GLY A 612 -28.48 -21.06 9.20
C GLY A 612 -27.64 -19.86 8.78
N ILE A 613 -26.42 -20.15 8.31
CA ILE A 613 -25.47 -19.16 7.83
C ILE A 613 -24.95 -19.60 6.46
N GLN A 614 -25.16 -18.77 5.45
CA GLN A 614 -24.54 -18.93 4.12
C GLN A 614 -23.57 -17.80 3.79
N ALA A 615 -23.71 -16.66 4.48
CA ALA A 615 -22.84 -15.52 4.25
C ALA A 615 -21.45 -15.75 4.83
N THR A 616 -20.41 -15.39 4.09
CA THR A 616 -19.04 -15.46 4.61
C THR A 616 -18.88 -14.48 5.79
N PRO A 617 -18.44 -14.95 6.98
CA PRO A 617 -18.22 -14.09 8.14
C PRO A 617 -17.10 -13.07 7.93
N LEU A 618 -16.97 -12.11 8.86
CA LEU A 618 -15.86 -11.17 8.92
C LEU A 618 -15.17 -11.24 10.28
N VAL A 619 -13.84 -11.20 10.29
CA VAL A 619 -13.04 -11.17 11.52
C VAL A 619 -12.19 -9.89 11.56
N SER A 620 -12.69 -8.85 12.21
CA SER A 620 -12.03 -7.54 12.18
C SER A 620 -12.20 -6.78 13.48
N GLY A 621 -11.19 -6.01 13.86
CA GLY A 621 -11.25 -5.16 15.05
C GLY A 621 -11.51 -5.94 16.33
N GLY A 622 -10.96 -7.15 16.45
CA GLY A 622 -11.13 -8.01 17.62
C GLY A 622 -12.52 -8.67 17.73
N ALA A 623 -13.32 -8.67 16.66
CA ALA A 623 -14.67 -9.23 16.66
C ALA A 623 -14.90 -10.16 15.47
N LEU A 624 -15.79 -11.14 15.66
CA LEU A 624 -16.37 -11.98 14.61
C LEU A 624 -17.76 -11.42 14.28
N TYR A 625 -18.00 -11.04 13.03
CA TYR A 625 -19.29 -10.59 12.54
C TYR A 625 -19.92 -11.65 11.63
N VAL A 626 -21.17 -11.99 11.91
CA VAL A 626 -21.88 -13.08 11.23
C VAL A 626 -23.27 -12.60 10.81
N ALA A 627 -23.59 -12.75 9.52
CA ALA A 627 -24.92 -12.51 8.99
C ALA A 627 -25.67 -13.84 8.79
N PHE A 628 -26.89 -13.91 9.28
CA PHE A 628 -27.74 -15.10 9.32
C PHE A 628 -28.80 -15.04 8.22
N MET A 629 -29.23 -16.23 7.78
CA MET A 629 -30.21 -16.37 6.70
C MET A 629 -31.56 -15.71 7.01
N ASP A 630 -31.92 -15.57 8.29
CA ASP A 630 -33.16 -14.89 8.69
C ASP A 630 -33.11 -13.36 8.59
N GLY A 631 -31.97 -12.78 8.18
CA GLY A 631 -31.79 -11.34 8.09
C GLY A 631 -31.32 -10.70 9.39
N THR A 632 -30.47 -11.38 10.16
CA THR A 632 -29.86 -10.80 11.36
C THR A 632 -28.34 -10.73 11.22
N LEU A 633 -27.73 -9.62 11.61
CA LEU A 633 -26.27 -9.46 11.72
C LEU A 633 -25.89 -9.43 13.20
N LYS A 634 -24.90 -10.23 13.60
CA LYS A 634 -24.41 -10.27 14.98
C LYS A 634 -22.91 -10.05 15.05
N ALA A 635 -22.46 -9.49 16.16
CA ALA A 635 -21.05 -9.45 16.51
C ALA A 635 -20.77 -10.30 17.75
N TYR A 636 -19.66 -11.02 17.71
CA TYR A 636 -19.12 -11.80 18.80
C TYR A 636 -17.74 -11.28 19.20
N ARG A 637 -17.47 -11.13 20.50
CA ARG A 637 -16.16 -10.71 21.02
C ARG A 637 -15.74 -11.58 22.20
N SER A 638 -14.44 -11.59 22.47
CA SER A 638 -13.92 -12.05 23.76
C SER A 638 -14.38 -11.10 24.86
N LEU A 639 -14.86 -11.63 25.99
CA LEU A 639 -14.98 -10.82 27.20
C LEU A 639 -13.62 -10.81 27.92
N ASP A 640 -13.08 -9.63 28.19
CA ASP A 640 -12.01 -9.49 29.18
C ASP A 640 -12.59 -9.84 30.56
N GLU A 641 -11.95 -10.76 31.29
CA GLU A 641 -12.12 -10.81 32.75
C GLU A 641 -11.64 -9.46 33.29
N ARG A 642 -12.57 -8.69 33.87
CA ARG A 642 -12.37 -7.33 34.40
C ARG A 642 -11.11 -7.16 35.24
#